data_AF-A0AAN5DAC6-F1
#
_entry.id   AF-A0AAN5DAC6-F1
#
_cell.length_a   1.000
_cell.length_b   1.000
_cell.length_c   1.000
_cell.angle_alpha   90.00
_cell.angle_beta   90.00
_cell.angle_gamma   90.00
#
_symmetry.space_group_name_H-M   'P 1'
#
loop_
_entity.id
_entity.type
_entity.pdbx_description
1 polymer ?
#
loop_
_entity_poly.entity_id
_entity_poly.type
_entity_poly.pdbx_seq_one_letter_code
_entity_poly.pdbx_strand_id
1 'polypeptide(L)'
;FPEFDDKGVGGMDLVDLINNRCPSFVCIGERRERRVNELREWIKRGPVCKGDLKEGETREGNIKCLLLEWPHGGMDSRLESIVFYLLALHYHRQSKQLEARQFAEYFLSSNHVKSFGEEVAKSAWVILSYATIERMFKLYDDDLVVEMDEHIRPLRVALEISSKSDATVHFLLAQSLYQSSTRLARYFGRMGSFDGRQGDSIVCTLRKECTALFEKVLEVAPSMQESNQSAWDFQWLAYFFLAKLHLKGDNPDVVKAVDGFFEAACALQMGGTAYLQKISVKNQKNLEPVEVHYQMYSTVWKYITRTVRPSFSVLVRLRSYTDAFSRHGVVKPSAAMDLYELEPIISETMHNISFNAGRSAIEEDEEFVLNNILDKVELIEELKSACKEAFKLIVDRFPHRKAYHRLAEMAVREGDLLSAHTFIFKKIFPRKKKEDSIFEGVVEFSSSDIDRSDSLSYHVTRSLLLGLSLSVKIADAASITAVCTALAKTMMDEEESYVLKSEYMWMVRVATRALSLVLSSHPLQWNKSVKCEMAALHKSLLDVSESLPLVYLRGEVKKIVERKGGLARLEGEVASFDRKPGQQRKRKGDGSRDKLPGGLLGEPAAKMNSPSVIPQSVSTQSSGHSPQQETLLNMNRGLHSPMRVPSSSPIADPNRLLLQMLLQQAATQSPSHNTNANAFANLFSKK
;
A
#
# COMPACT_ATOMS: atom_id res chain seq x y z
N PHE A 1 0.81 5.27 -26.79
CA PHE A 1 0.27 4.78 -25.50
C PHE A 1 -1.13 5.33 -25.26
N PRO A 2 -2.01 4.60 -24.54
CA PRO A 2 -3.38 5.04 -24.22
C PRO A 2 -3.47 6.39 -23.50
N GLU A 3 -2.41 6.77 -22.78
CA GLU A 3 -2.26 8.02 -22.01
C GLU A 3 -1.87 9.24 -22.85
N PHE A 4 -1.28 9.03 -24.04
CA PHE A 4 -0.68 10.06 -24.90
C PHE A 4 -1.59 10.47 -26.07
N ASP A 5 -2.87 10.11 -26.01
CA ASP A 5 -3.86 10.35 -27.05
C ASP A 5 -5.09 10.97 -26.39
N ASP A 6 -5.53 12.11 -26.92
CA ASP A 6 -6.18 13.14 -26.12
C ASP A 6 -7.60 12.76 -25.68
N LYS A 7 -8.00 13.19 -24.47
CA LYS A 7 -9.28 12.80 -23.85
C LYS A 7 -10.49 13.56 -24.41
N GLY A 8 -10.28 14.41 -25.41
CA GLY A 8 -11.28 15.32 -25.97
C GLY A 8 -12.09 14.75 -27.13
N VAL A 9 -13.41 14.65 -26.92
CA VAL A 9 -14.48 14.62 -27.95
C VAL A 9 -14.51 13.40 -28.88
N GLY A 10 -13.51 13.19 -29.75
CA GLY A 10 -13.63 12.32 -30.94
C GLY A 10 -13.92 10.83 -30.67
N GLY A 11 -13.70 10.36 -29.43
CA GLY A 11 -13.91 8.97 -29.05
C GLY A 11 -15.37 8.55 -28.84
N MET A 12 -16.32 9.47 -28.68
CA MET A 12 -17.75 9.11 -28.54
C MET A 12 -18.47 9.15 -29.89
N ASP A 13 -18.33 10.24 -30.66
CA ASP A 13 -18.93 10.41 -31.99
C ASP A 13 -18.59 9.24 -32.94
N LEU A 14 -17.35 8.73 -32.87
CA LEU A 14 -16.92 7.58 -33.66
C LEU A 14 -17.63 6.27 -33.26
N VAL A 15 -17.85 6.03 -31.97
CA VAL A 15 -18.49 4.80 -31.47
C VAL A 15 -19.99 4.84 -31.74
N ASP A 16 -20.63 6.00 -31.61
CA ASP A 16 -22.02 6.19 -32.04
C ASP A 16 -22.18 6.08 -33.56
N LEU A 17 -21.20 6.54 -34.36
CA LEU A 17 -21.18 6.32 -35.80
C LEU A 17 -21.06 4.82 -36.16
N ILE A 18 -20.14 4.10 -35.50
CA ILE A 18 -19.94 2.66 -35.71
C ILE A 18 -21.22 1.89 -35.35
N ASN A 19 -21.76 2.09 -34.15
CA ASN A 19 -22.90 1.34 -33.64
C ASN A 19 -24.20 1.65 -34.41
N ASN A 20 -24.47 2.92 -34.74
CA ASN A 20 -25.74 3.33 -35.34
C ASN A 20 -25.75 3.34 -36.88
N ARG A 21 -24.59 3.38 -37.56
CA ARG A 21 -24.52 3.40 -39.04
C ARG A 21 -23.69 2.29 -39.67
N CYS A 22 -22.78 1.67 -38.93
CA CYS A 22 -21.88 0.62 -39.43
C CYS A 22 -21.89 -0.68 -38.59
N PRO A 23 -23.05 -1.20 -38.11
CA PRO A 23 -23.08 -2.34 -37.19
C PRO A 23 -22.48 -3.63 -37.78
N SER A 24 -22.45 -3.76 -39.11
CA SER A 24 -21.79 -4.87 -39.82
C SER A 24 -20.29 -5.01 -39.51
N PHE A 25 -19.62 -3.93 -39.08
CA PHE A 25 -18.22 -3.97 -38.65
C PHE A 25 -18.05 -4.60 -37.25
N VAL A 26 -19.12 -4.61 -36.43
CA VAL A 26 -19.13 -5.21 -35.09
C VAL A 26 -19.61 -6.67 -35.14
N CYS A 27 -20.38 -7.05 -36.16
CA CYS A 27 -20.81 -8.43 -36.39
C CYS A 27 -19.62 -9.39 -36.61
N ILE A 28 -19.51 -10.43 -35.77
CA ILE A 28 -18.47 -11.45 -35.87
C ILE A 28 -19.00 -12.66 -36.65
N GLY A 29 -18.36 -13.02 -37.76
CA GLY A 29 -18.59 -14.31 -38.42
C GLY A 29 -17.74 -15.43 -37.79
N GLU A 30 -18.21 -16.68 -37.86
CA GLU A 30 -17.58 -17.89 -37.29
C GLU A 30 -16.06 -17.99 -37.54
N ARG A 31 -15.59 -17.51 -38.69
CA ARG A 31 -14.16 -17.54 -39.07
C ARG A 31 -13.30 -16.66 -38.16
N ARG A 32 -13.78 -15.48 -37.73
CA ARG A 32 -13.07 -14.61 -36.78
C ARG A 32 -13.19 -15.14 -35.36
N GLU A 33 -14.36 -15.66 -34.97
CA GLU A 33 -14.51 -16.33 -33.67
C GLU A 33 -13.52 -17.51 -33.52
N ARG A 34 -13.32 -18.30 -34.58
CA ARG A 34 -12.29 -19.37 -34.61
C ARG A 34 -10.89 -18.82 -34.36
N ARG A 35 -10.49 -17.71 -35.01
CA ARG A 35 -9.19 -17.05 -34.79
C ARG A 35 -9.02 -16.50 -33.38
N VAL A 36 -10.08 -15.92 -32.82
CA VAL A 36 -10.10 -15.44 -31.45
C VAL A 36 -9.95 -16.61 -30.45
N ASN A 37 -10.55 -17.76 -30.74
CA ASN A 37 -10.39 -18.96 -29.93
C ASN A 37 -8.99 -19.61 -30.11
N GLU A 38 -8.39 -19.57 -31.30
CA GLU A 38 -6.97 -19.92 -31.52
C GLU A 38 -6.04 -19.01 -30.67
N LEU A 39 -6.29 -17.70 -30.65
CA LEU A 39 -5.54 -16.72 -29.85
C LEU A 39 -5.71 -16.97 -28.35
N ARG A 40 -6.95 -17.14 -27.86
CA ARG A 40 -7.22 -17.49 -26.46
C ARG A 40 -6.48 -18.77 -26.05
N GLU A 41 -6.52 -19.81 -26.88
CA GLU A 41 -5.84 -21.07 -26.60
C GLU A 41 -4.31 -20.96 -26.59
N TRP A 42 -3.73 -20.09 -27.41
CA TRP A 42 -2.30 -19.73 -27.32
C TRP A 42 -1.99 -18.90 -26.06
N ILE A 43 -2.88 -18.00 -25.66
CA ILE A 43 -2.78 -17.25 -24.39
C ILE A 43 -2.85 -18.18 -23.17
N LYS A 44 -3.53 -19.34 -23.27
CA LYS A 44 -3.46 -20.41 -22.24
C LYS A 44 -2.20 -21.27 -22.34
N ARG A 45 -2.02 -22.00 -23.45
CA ARG A 45 -1.01 -23.06 -23.60
C ARG A 45 0.41 -22.57 -23.92
N GLY A 46 0.53 -21.38 -24.49
CA GLY A 46 1.80 -20.71 -24.78
C GLY A 46 2.38 -21.06 -26.15
N PRO A 47 3.55 -20.46 -26.47
CA PRO A 47 4.29 -20.83 -27.66
C PRO A 47 4.67 -22.32 -27.66
N VAL A 48 4.40 -23.00 -28.79
CA VAL A 48 4.77 -24.41 -28.97
C VAL A 48 6.22 -24.47 -29.45
N CYS A 49 7.13 -24.88 -28.57
CA CYS A 49 8.52 -25.17 -28.93
C CYS A 49 8.55 -26.29 -30.00
N LYS A 50 9.09 -25.98 -31.19
CA LYS A 50 9.24 -26.93 -32.30
C LYS A 50 10.70 -27.31 -32.49
N GLY A 51 11.02 -28.57 -32.22
CA GLY A 51 12.34 -29.16 -32.49
C GLY A 51 13.35 -28.98 -31.35
N ASP A 52 14.44 -29.74 -31.45
CA ASP A 52 15.56 -29.70 -30.51
C ASP A 52 16.30 -28.35 -30.59
N LEU A 53 16.86 -27.93 -29.45
CA LEU A 53 17.64 -26.69 -29.35
C LEU A 53 18.89 -26.81 -30.23
N LYS A 54 19.13 -25.82 -31.11
CA LYS A 54 20.40 -25.72 -31.82
C LYS A 54 21.51 -25.37 -30.83
N GLU A 55 22.68 -25.98 -31.01
CA GLU A 55 23.85 -25.70 -30.19
C GLU A 55 24.22 -24.21 -30.27
N GLY A 56 24.11 -23.50 -29.14
CA GLY A 56 24.39 -22.07 -28.99
C GLY A 56 23.17 -21.18 -28.70
N GLU A 57 21.95 -21.62 -28.98
CA GLU A 57 20.73 -20.86 -28.65
C GLU A 57 20.36 -21.02 -27.16
N THR A 58 20.30 -19.93 -26.39
CA THR A 58 19.83 -19.99 -24.99
C THR A 58 18.33 -20.21 -24.93
N ARG A 59 17.88 -21.06 -23.99
CA ARG A 59 16.46 -21.40 -23.81
C ARG A 59 15.57 -20.17 -23.62
N GLU A 60 16.08 -19.13 -22.96
CA GLU A 60 15.37 -17.86 -22.74
C GLU A 60 15.25 -17.02 -24.03
N GLY A 61 16.30 -16.96 -24.85
CA GLY A 61 16.28 -16.25 -26.13
C GLY A 61 15.25 -16.83 -27.10
N ASN A 62 15.19 -18.15 -27.21
CA ASN A 62 14.20 -18.81 -28.07
C ASN A 62 12.76 -18.62 -27.57
N ILE A 63 12.52 -18.61 -26.26
CA ILE A 63 11.18 -18.33 -25.70
C ILE A 63 10.72 -16.90 -26.05
N LYS A 64 11.60 -15.90 -25.98
CA LYS A 64 11.29 -14.51 -26.37
C LYS A 64 10.87 -14.41 -27.84
N CYS A 65 11.63 -15.01 -28.76
CA CYS A 65 11.29 -15.04 -30.18
C CYS A 65 9.90 -15.67 -30.43
N LEU A 66 9.61 -16.80 -29.78
CA LEU A 66 8.34 -17.52 -29.96
C LEU A 66 7.13 -16.78 -29.37
N LEU A 67 7.30 -15.85 -28.41
CA LEU A 67 6.20 -14.99 -27.93
C LEU A 67 5.70 -14.02 -29.01
N LEU A 68 6.50 -13.73 -30.04
CA LEU A 68 6.12 -12.88 -31.19
C LEU A 68 5.42 -13.68 -32.32
N GLU A 69 5.30 -15.00 -32.16
CA GLU A 69 4.61 -15.94 -33.07
C GLU A 69 3.19 -16.30 -32.60
N TRP A 70 2.47 -15.36 -31.95
CA TRP A 70 1.06 -15.55 -31.62
C TRP A 70 0.20 -15.74 -32.90
N PRO A 71 -0.93 -16.46 -32.85
CA PRO A 71 -1.78 -16.66 -34.02
C PRO A 71 -2.52 -15.37 -34.38
N HIS A 72 -2.23 -14.86 -35.57
CA HIS A 72 -2.92 -13.74 -36.22
C HIS A 72 -3.13 -14.08 -37.71
N GLY A 73 -4.18 -13.53 -38.32
CA GLY A 73 -4.47 -13.71 -39.75
C GLY A 73 -5.94 -14.01 -40.05
N GLY A 74 -6.48 -13.38 -41.09
CA GLY A 74 -7.87 -13.51 -41.53
C GLY A 74 -8.09 -12.88 -42.91
N MET A 75 -9.36 -12.76 -43.29
CA MET A 75 -9.80 -11.99 -44.47
C MET A 75 -10.26 -10.57 -44.09
N ASP A 76 -9.99 -10.17 -42.84
CA ASP A 76 -10.44 -8.91 -42.25
C ASP A 76 -9.85 -7.72 -43.01
N SER A 77 -10.62 -6.66 -43.16
CA SER A 77 -10.14 -5.43 -43.76
C SER A 77 -9.30 -4.61 -42.78
N ARG A 78 -8.42 -3.75 -43.34
CA ARG A 78 -7.65 -2.79 -42.56
C ARG A 78 -8.56 -1.84 -41.76
N LEU A 79 -9.76 -1.54 -42.27
CA LEU A 79 -10.73 -0.66 -41.62
C LEU A 79 -11.41 -1.32 -40.41
N GLU A 80 -11.86 -2.58 -40.53
CA GLU A 80 -12.35 -3.36 -39.38
C GLU A 80 -11.30 -3.45 -38.27
N SER A 81 -10.04 -3.66 -38.66
CA SER A 81 -8.92 -3.75 -37.71
C SER A 81 -8.72 -2.44 -36.93
N ILE A 82 -8.83 -1.28 -37.61
CA ILE A 82 -8.81 0.04 -36.95
C ILE A 82 -10.00 0.18 -36.00
N VAL A 83 -11.21 -0.22 -36.42
CA VAL A 83 -12.43 -0.20 -35.59
C VAL A 83 -12.26 -1.02 -34.31
N PHE A 84 -11.67 -2.23 -34.37
CA PHE A 84 -11.44 -3.03 -33.16
C PHE A 84 -10.44 -2.39 -32.20
N TYR A 85 -9.33 -1.83 -32.70
CA TYR A 85 -8.38 -1.12 -31.83
C TYR A 85 -9.01 0.10 -31.14
N LEU A 86 -9.78 0.90 -31.88
CA LEU A 86 -10.42 2.11 -31.35
C LEU A 86 -11.57 1.79 -30.38
N LEU A 87 -12.35 0.74 -30.61
CA LEU A 87 -13.34 0.25 -29.66
C LEU A 87 -12.65 -0.28 -28.38
N ALA A 88 -11.59 -1.08 -28.50
CA ALA A 88 -10.84 -1.59 -27.34
C ALA A 88 -10.31 -0.43 -26.47
N LEU A 89 -9.73 0.59 -27.10
CA LEU A 89 -9.23 1.80 -26.43
C LEU A 89 -10.35 2.63 -25.80
N HIS A 90 -11.50 2.78 -26.48
CA HIS A 90 -12.69 3.47 -25.94
C HIS A 90 -13.24 2.76 -24.69
N TYR A 91 -13.48 1.44 -24.76
CA TYR A 91 -14.02 0.69 -23.64
C TYR A 91 -13.04 0.62 -22.46
N HIS A 92 -11.74 0.51 -22.73
CA HIS A 92 -10.69 0.61 -21.70
C HIS A 92 -10.71 1.97 -21.00
N ARG A 93 -10.84 3.09 -21.74
CA ARG A 93 -11.00 4.44 -21.19
C ARG A 93 -12.30 4.65 -20.39
N GLN A 94 -13.31 3.81 -20.59
CA GLN A 94 -14.55 3.75 -19.79
C GLN A 94 -14.50 2.71 -18.65
N SER A 95 -13.35 2.05 -18.41
CA SER A 95 -13.19 0.94 -17.46
C SER A 95 -14.10 -0.27 -17.73
N LYS A 96 -14.60 -0.41 -18.96
CA LYS A 96 -15.46 -1.52 -19.42
C LYS A 96 -14.59 -2.68 -19.92
N GLN A 97 -14.02 -3.42 -18.97
CA GLN A 97 -12.93 -4.35 -19.25
C GLN A 97 -13.33 -5.59 -20.06
N LEU A 98 -14.60 -6.02 -20.02
CA LEU A 98 -15.08 -7.15 -20.83
C LEU A 98 -15.13 -6.80 -22.31
N GLU A 99 -15.69 -5.64 -22.65
CA GLU A 99 -15.76 -5.10 -24.01
C GLU A 99 -14.36 -4.70 -24.50
N ALA A 100 -13.54 -4.06 -23.65
CA ALA A 100 -12.15 -3.73 -23.96
C ALA A 100 -11.34 -4.98 -24.34
N ARG A 101 -11.47 -6.06 -23.55
CA ARG A 101 -10.90 -7.38 -23.85
C ARG A 101 -11.41 -7.92 -25.18
N GLN A 102 -12.72 -7.92 -25.39
CA GLN A 102 -13.36 -8.49 -26.58
C GLN A 102 -12.80 -7.87 -27.86
N PHE A 103 -12.74 -6.53 -27.92
CA PHE A 103 -12.22 -5.83 -29.09
C PHE A 103 -10.69 -5.89 -29.20
N ALA A 104 -9.95 -5.99 -28.09
CA ALA A 104 -8.51 -6.24 -28.13
C ALA A 104 -8.18 -7.63 -28.68
N GLU A 105 -8.89 -8.68 -28.27
CA GLU A 105 -8.76 -10.03 -28.85
C GLU A 105 -9.07 -10.03 -30.36
N TYR A 106 -10.07 -9.26 -30.82
CA TYR A 106 -10.40 -9.14 -32.24
C TYR A 106 -9.26 -8.47 -33.02
N PHE A 107 -8.75 -7.33 -32.55
CA PHE A 107 -7.62 -6.64 -33.18
C PHE A 107 -6.35 -7.50 -33.22
N LEU A 108 -5.99 -8.16 -32.12
CA LEU A 108 -4.77 -8.97 -32.02
C LEU A 108 -4.79 -10.23 -32.89
N SER A 109 -5.99 -10.73 -33.22
CA SER A 109 -6.20 -11.86 -34.15
C SER A 109 -6.15 -11.46 -35.63
N SER A 110 -6.18 -10.16 -35.96
CA SER A 110 -6.26 -9.66 -37.34
C SER A 110 -4.98 -9.89 -38.17
N ASN A 111 -5.15 -10.15 -39.47
CA ASN A 111 -4.07 -10.10 -40.48
C ASN A 111 -3.30 -8.77 -40.49
N HIS A 112 -3.95 -7.66 -40.13
CA HIS A 112 -3.38 -6.33 -40.22
C HIS A 112 -2.67 -5.87 -38.94
N VAL A 113 -2.68 -6.63 -37.83
CA VAL A 113 -2.13 -6.19 -36.53
C VAL A 113 -0.68 -5.70 -36.64
N LYS A 114 0.20 -6.44 -37.34
CA LYS A 114 1.60 -6.06 -37.55
C LYS A 114 1.80 -4.91 -38.56
N SER A 115 0.77 -4.51 -39.31
CA SER A 115 0.81 -3.39 -40.28
C SER A 115 0.50 -2.01 -39.67
N PHE A 116 0.22 -1.94 -38.38
CA PHE A 116 0.01 -0.68 -37.63
C PHE A 116 1.22 -0.26 -36.77
N GLY A 117 2.30 -1.05 -36.76
CA GLY A 117 3.53 -0.78 -36.01
C GLY A 117 3.52 -1.32 -34.57
N GLU A 118 4.73 -1.46 -34.01
CA GLU A 118 5.01 -2.06 -32.69
C GLU A 118 4.14 -1.45 -31.58
N GLU A 119 4.08 -0.12 -31.49
CA GLU A 119 3.39 0.59 -30.41
C GLU A 119 1.86 0.41 -30.42
N VAL A 120 1.23 0.18 -31.58
CA VAL A 120 -0.22 -0.09 -31.66
C VAL A 120 -0.53 -1.53 -31.25
N ALA A 121 0.28 -2.48 -31.72
CA ALA A 121 0.17 -3.88 -31.29
C ALA A 121 0.42 -4.04 -29.78
N LYS A 122 1.47 -3.39 -29.26
CA LYS A 122 1.80 -3.32 -27.83
C LYS A 122 0.67 -2.70 -27.01
N SER A 123 0.11 -1.57 -27.46
CA SER A 123 -1.03 -0.91 -26.81
C SER A 123 -2.24 -1.85 -26.67
N ALA A 124 -2.56 -2.64 -27.70
CA ALA A 124 -3.64 -3.62 -27.64
C ALA A 124 -3.36 -4.79 -26.68
N TRP A 125 -2.12 -5.30 -26.63
CA TRP A 125 -1.71 -6.30 -25.64
C TRP A 125 -1.79 -5.76 -24.20
N VAL A 126 -1.46 -4.49 -23.98
CA VAL A 126 -1.64 -3.82 -22.68
C VAL A 126 -3.12 -3.69 -22.31
N ILE A 127 -4.00 -3.26 -23.23
CA ILE A 127 -5.45 -3.20 -23.00
C ILE A 127 -6.01 -4.58 -22.62
N LEU A 128 -5.60 -5.63 -23.35
CA LEU A 128 -5.97 -7.01 -23.01
C LEU A 128 -5.47 -7.42 -21.62
N SER A 129 -4.25 -7.00 -21.25
CA SER A 129 -3.65 -7.37 -19.96
C SER A 129 -4.40 -6.80 -18.75
N TYR A 130 -4.90 -5.57 -18.81
CA TYR A 130 -5.69 -5.00 -17.71
C TYR A 130 -6.90 -5.88 -17.39
N ALA A 131 -7.62 -6.32 -18.44
CA ALA A 131 -8.79 -7.18 -18.30
C ALA A 131 -8.47 -8.62 -17.89
N THR A 132 -7.31 -9.17 -18.27
CA THR A 132 -6.88 -10.48 -17.74
C THR A 132 -6.43 -10.37 -16.28
N ILE A 133 -5.67 -9.35 -15.91
CA ILE A 133 -5.11 -9.16 -14.56
C ILE A 133 -6.20 -8.87 -13.52
N GLU A 134 -7.25 -8.10 -13.87
CA GLU A 134 -8.40 -7.90 -12.99
C GLU A 134 -9.11 -9.22 -12.65
N ARG A 135 -9.28 -10.11 -13.66
CA ARG A 135 -9.83 -11.45 -13.44
C ARG A 135 -8.88 -12.34 -12.62
N MET A 136 -7.57 -12.26 -12.85
CA MET A 136 -6.56 -13.03 -12.12
C MET A 136 -6.66 -12.81 -10.60
N PHE A 137 -6.85 -11.56 -10.16
CA PHE A 137 -6.99 -11.25 -8.73
C PHE A 137 -8.35 -11.66 -8.13
N LYS A 138 -9.33 -12.04 -8.96
CA LYS A 138 -10.64 -12.57 -8.54
C LYS A 138 -10.70 -14.11 -8.45
N LEU A 139 -9.65 -14.82 -8.90
CA LEU A 139 -9.50 -16.27 -8.76
C LEU A 139 -9.38 -16.71 -7.29
N TYR A 140 -9.57 -18.01 -6.99
CA TYR A 140 -9.16 -18.58 -5.69
C TYR A 140 -7.63 -18.78 -5.63
N ASP A 141 -7.11 -19.07 -4.43
CA ASP A 141 -5.67 -19.23 -4.23
C ASP A 141 -5.09 -20.44 -5.00
N ASP A 142 -5.88 -21.51 -5.21
CA ASP A 142 -5.50 -22.68 -6.00
C ASP A 142 -5.46 -22.37 -7.50
N ASP A 143 -6.56 -21.83 -8.05
CA ASP A 143 -6.64 -21.47 -9.48
C ASP A 143 -5.53 -20.48 -9.86
N LEU A 144 -5.20 -19.54 -8.96
CA LEU A 144 -4.09 -18.60 -9.14
C LEU A 144 -2.72 -19.27 -9.30
N VAL A 145 -2.48 -20.45 -8.71
CA VAL A 145 -1.22 -21.20 -8.93
C VAL A 145 -1.15 -21.77 -10.35
N VAL A 146 -2.29 -22.11 -10.94
CA VAL A 146 -2.40 -22.78 -12.25
C VAL A 146 -2.55 -21.78 -13.40
N GLU A 147 -3.46 -20.81 -13.27
CA GLU A 147 -3.87 -19.91 -14.34
C GLU A 147 -3.00 -18.64 -14.45
N MET A 148 -2.27 -18.23 -13.41
CA MET A 148 -1.53 -16.94 -13.39
C MET A 148 -0.67 -16.68 -14.64
N ASP A 149 -0.02 -17.70 -15.21
CA ASP A 149 0.80 -17.51 -16.41
C ASP A 149 -0.02 -17.07 -17.63
N GLU A 150 -1.24 -17.59 -17.82
CA GLU A 150 -2.14 -17.16 -18.92
C GLU A 150 -2.57 -15.70 -18.76
N HIS A 151 -2.75 -15.28 -17.51
CA HIS A 151 -3.19 -13.93 -17.18
C HIS A 151 -2.10 -12.85 -17.36
N ILE A 152 -0.83 -13.18 -17.10
CA ILE A 152 0.32 -12.26 -17.26
C ILE A 152 0.96 -12.31 -18.65
N ARG A 153 0.72 -13.37 -19.45
CA ARG A 153 1.32 -13.52 -20.79
C ARG A 153 1.09 -12.32 -21.72
N PRO A 154 -0.09 -11.66 -21.74
CA PRO A 154 -0.28 -10.41 -22.48
C PRO A 154 0.78 -9.33 -22.20
N LEU A 155 1.22 -9.15 -20.95
CA LEU A 155 2.30 -8.20 -20.62
C LEU A 155 3.66 -8.71 -21.09
N ARG A 156 3.95 -10.00 -20.94
CA ARG A 156 5.22 -10.56 -21.45
C ARG A 156 5.34 -10.42 -22.98
N VAL A 157 4.24 -10.58 -23.73
CA VAL A 157 4.23 -10.28 -25.18
C VAL A 157 4.40 -8.78 -25.44
N ALA A 158 3.76 -7.91 -24.67
CA ALA A 158 3.92 -6.46 -24.79
C ALA A 158 5.35 -5.95 -24.49
N LEU A 159 6.14 -6.68 -23.68
CA LEU A 159 7.55 -6.38 -23.44
C LEU A 159 8.44 -6.69 -24.65
N GLU A 160 8.23 -7.82 -25.33
CA GLU A 160 9.07 -8.24 -26.46
C GLU A 160 8.73 -7.54 -27.78
N ILE A 161 7.56 -6.88 -27.89
CA ILE A 161 7.09 -6.27 -29.16
C ILE A 161 7.85 -5.01 -29.56
N SER A 162 8.29 -4.19 -28.61
CA SER A 162 8.90 -2.88 -28.92
C SER A 162 10.40 -2.90 -28.68
N SER A 163 11.14 -2.45 -29.69
CA SER A 163 12.58 -2.19 -29.59
C SER A 163 12.95 -1.12 -28.54
N LYS A 164 11.97 -0.35 -28.06
CA LYS A 164 12.13 0.65 -26.99
C LYS A 164 11.61 0.13 -25.66
N SER A 165 12.54 -0.02 -24.71
CA SER A 165 12.22 -0.30 -23.31
C SER A 165 11.38 0.84 -22.72
N ASP A 166 10.26 0.52 -22.09
CA ASP A 166 9.32 1.50 -21.53
C ASP A 166 8.91 1.11 -20.11
N ALA A 167 8.82 2.09 -19.21
CA ALA A 167 8.56 1.86 -17.79
C ALA A 167 7.17 1.26 -17.53
N THR A 168 6.15 1.60 -18.32
CA THR A 168 4.74 1.26 -18.08
C THR A 168 4.53 -0.25 -18.07
N VAL A 169 4.97 -0.96 -19.12
CA VAL A 169 4.75 -2.42 -19.22
C VAL A 169 5.60 -3.19 -18.20
N HIS A 170 6.85 -2.75 -17.96
CA HIS A 170 7.69 -3.33 -16.91
C HIS A 170 7.07 -3.15 -15.52
N PHE A 171 6.52 -1.96 -15.23
CA PHE A 171 5.88 -1.64 -13.96
C PHE A 171 4.62 -2.48 -13.73
N LEU A 172 3.71 -2.55 -14.72
CA LEU A 172 2.47 -3.33 -14.63
C LEU A 172 2.76 -4.83 -14.38
N LEU A 173 3.79 -5.39 -15.02
CA LEU A 173 4.17 -6.79 -14.81
C LEU A 173 4.78 -6.98 -13.41
N ALA A 174 5.69 -6.10 -12.99
CA ALA A 174 6.30 -6.13 -11.66
C ALA A 174 5.24 -5.99 -10.54
N GLN A 175 4.31 -5.04 -10.66
CA GLN A 175 3.20 -4.85 -9.73
C GLN A 175 2.29 -6.08 -9.66
N SER A 176 2.05 -6.74 -10.79
CA SER A 176 1.24 -7.97 -10.86
C SER A 176 1.94 -9.15 -10.18
N LEU A 177 3.20 -9.42 -10.53
CA LEU A 177 4.04 -10.47 -9.93
C LEU A 177 4.29 -10.23 -8.43
N TYR A 178 4.42 -8.97 -8.00
CA TYR A 178 4.50 -8.62 -6.58
C TYR A 178 3.23 -9.04 -5.83
N GLN A 179 2.05 -8.72 -6.39
CA GLN A 179 0.77 -9.03 -5.76
C GLN A 179 0.56 -10.54 -5.69
N SER A 180 0.72 -11.27 -6.81
CA SER A 180 0.61 -12.73 -6.83
C SER A 180 1.62 -13.41 -5.89
N SER A 181 2.90 -13.04 -5.90
CA SER A 181 3.91 -13.62 -4.99
C SER A 181 3.73 -13.22 -3.51
N THR A 182 2.98 -12.16 -3.22
CA THR A 182 2.57 -11.80 -1.85
C THR A 182 1.33 -12.58 -1.41
N ARG A 183 0.40 -12.85 -2.32
CA ARG A 183 -0.80 -13.65 -2.07
C ARG A 183 -0.45 -15.14 -1.91
N LEU A 184 0.25 -15.72 -2.89
CA LEU A 184 0.69 -17.12 -2.86
C LEU A 184 1.58 -17.45 -1.65
N ALA A 185 2.44 -16.53 -1.20
CA ALA A 185 3.22 -16.73 0.03
C ALA A 185 2.36 -16.81 1.31
N ARG A 186 1.18 -16.17 1.34
CA ARG A 186 0.20 -16.37 2.41
C ARG A 186 -0.58 -17.68 2.23
N TYR A 187 -0.75 -18.14 0.99
CA TYR A 187 -1.43 -19.40 0.70
C TYR A 187 -0.60 -20.61 1.13
N PHE A 188 0.61 -20.75 0.57
CA PHE A 188 1.53 -21.84 0.93
C PHE A 188 1.85 -21.85 2.43
N GLY A 189 2.07 -20.67 3.04
CA GLY A 189 2.27 -20.54 4.49
C GLY A 189 1.07 -20.89 5.39
N ARG A 190 -0.12 -21.17 4.82
CA ARG A 190 -1.28 -21.73 5.53
C ARG A 190 -1.47 -23.24 5.28
N MET A 191 -0.86 -23.80 4.22
CA MET A 191 -0.98 -25.22 3.87
C MET A 191 0.07 -26.08 4.56
N GLY A 192 -0.25 -26.59 5.75
CA GLY A 192 0.61 -27.56 6.47
C GLY A 192 0.79 -28.94 5.81
N SER A 193 0.24 -29.14 4.61
CA SER A 193 0.25 -30.41 3.85
C SER A 193 0.79 -30.29 2.42
N PHE A 194 1.20 -29.09 1.99
CA PHE A 194 1.83 -28.88 0.68
C PHE A 194 3.35 -29.02 0.82
N ASP A 195 4.08 -29.39 -0.25
CA ASP A 195 5.54 -29.29 -0.21
C ASP A 195 5.95 -27.81 -0.23
N GLY A 196 6.27 -27.28 0.97
CA GLY A 196 6.70 -25.91 1.15
C GLY A 196 7.86 -25.54 0.22
N ARG A 197 8.74 -26.49 -0.13
CA ARG A 197 9.88 -26.24 -1.04
C ARG A 197 9.41 -25.83 -2.43
N GLN A 198 8.32 -26.42 -2.93
CA GLN A 198 7.73 -26.05 -4.23
C GLN A 198 7.03 -24.69 -4.14
N GLY A 199 6.27 -24.44 -3.08
CA GLY A 199 5.59 -23.15 -2.86
C GLY A 199 6.57 -21.98 -2.74
N ASP A 200 7.62 -22.16 -1.94
CA ASP A 200 8.69 -21.17 -1.77
C ASP A 200 9.52 -20.99 -3.05
N SER A 201 9.75 -22.05 -3.83
CA SER A 201 10.43 -21.95 -5.13
C SER A 201 9.64 -21.07 -6.13
N ILE A 202 8.33 -21.28 -6.25
CA ILE A 202 7.44 -20.44 -7.07
C ILE A 202 7.49 -18.99 -6.59
N VAL A 203 7.27 -18.77 -5.29
CA VAL A 203 7.25 -17.44 -4.67
C VAL A 203 8.59 -16.70 -4.83
N CYS A 204 9.72 -17.39 -4.69
CA CYS A 204 11.05 -16.80 -4.88
C CYS A 204 11.36 -16.50 -6.35
N THR A 205 10.89 -17.32 -7.28
CA THR A 205 11.01 -17.07 -8.73
C THR A 205 10.28 -15.79 -9.13
N LEU A 206 9.00 -15.68 -8.74
CA LEU A 206 8.17 -14.49 -9.00
C LEU A 206 8.76 -13.23 -8.38
N ARG A 207 9.37 -13.31 -7.19
CA ARG A 207 10.05 -12.18 -6.55
C ARG A 207 11.31 -11.75 -7.30
N LYS A 208 12.09 -12.68 -7.85
CA LYS A 208 13.28 -12.36 -8.66
C LYS A 208 12.91 -11.66 -9.97
N GLU A 209 11.94 -12.20 -10.70
CA GLU A 209 11.39 -11.57 -11.91
C GLU A 209 10.85 -10.17 -11.59
N CYS A 210 10.09 -10.03 -10.51
CA CYS A 210 9.57 -8.77 -10.01
C CYS A 210 10.66 -7.74 -9.63
N THR A 211 11.75 -8.15 -8.97
CA THR A 211 12.89 -7.26 -8.66
C THR A 211 13.53 -6.74 -9.95
N ALA A 212 13.90 -7.62 -10.88
CA ALA A 212 14.57 -7.23 -12.11
C ALA A 212 13.72 -6.28 -12.98
N LEU A 213 12.39 -6.48 -13.00
CA LEU A 213 11.48 -5.58 -13.69
C LEU A 213 11.40 -4.19 -13.04
N PHE A 214 11.37 -4.07 -11.70
CA PHE A 214 11.43 -2.76 -11.03
C PHE A 214 12.79 -2.07 -11.18
N GLU A 215 13.89 -2.82 -11.16
CA GLU A 215 15.22 -2.29 -11.48
C GLU A 215 15.26 -1.76 -12.92
N LYS A 216 14.61 -2.43 -13.87
CA LYS A 216 14.46 -1.96 -15.26
C LYS A 216 13.56 -0.73 -15.38
N VAL A 217 12.52 -0.59 -14.56
CA VAL A 217 11.74 0.66 -14.45
C VAL A 217 12.64 1.83 -14.02
N LEU A 218 13.48 1.64 -13.00
CA LEU A 218 14.43 2.67 -12.54
C LEU A 218 15.53 2.97 -13.57
N GLU A 219 15.91 2.00 -14.40
CA GLU A 219 16.86 2.23 -15.50
C GLU A 219 16.27 3.15 -16.58
N VAL A 220 14.99 2.95 -16.92
CA VAL A 220 14.28 3.59 -18.05
C VAL A 220 13.67 4.94 -17.68
N ALA A 221 13.00 5.04 -16.53
CA ALA A 221 12.20 6.21 -16.14
C ALA A 221 12.96 7.57 -16.20
N PRO A 222 14.27 7.67 -15.87
CA PRO A 222 15.03 8.91 -16.07
C PRO A 222 14.96 9.46 -17.50
N SER A 223 14.95 8.60 -18.53
CA SER A 223 14.87 9.03 -19.93
C SER A 223 13.48 9.52 -20.35
N MET A 224 12.46 9.34 -19.50
CA MET A 224 11.10 9.84 -19.73
C MET A 224 10.88 11.24 -19.12
N GLN A 225 11.73 11.66 -18.17
CA GLN A 225 11.56 12.91 -17.38
C GLN A 225 11.48 14.18 -18.23
N GLU A 226 12.20 14.23 -19.38
CA GLU A 226 12.16 15.38 -20.30
C GLU A 226 10.82 15.52 -21.06
N SER A 227 9.96 14.50 -21.00
CA SER A 227 8.73 14.40 -21.81
C SER A 227 7.45 14.13 -21.02
N ASN A 228 7.55 13.62 -19.78
CA ASN A 228 6.39 13.17 -19.01
C ASN A 228 6.61 13.28 -17.50
N GLN A 229 5.63 13.86 -16.79
CA GLN A 229 5.64 13.96 -15.32
C GLN A 229 5.56 12.59 -14.62
N SER A 230 4.92 11.58 -15.21
CA SER A 230 4.77 10.25 -14.59
C SER A 230 6.09 9.46 -14.47
N ALA A 231 7.20 9.98 -15.02
CA ALA A 231 8.54 9.44 -14.77
C ALA A 231 8.89 9.39 -13.28
N TRP A 232 8.46 10.38 -12.48
CA TRP A 232 8.65 10.39 -11.03
C TRP A 232 7.72 9.39 -10.31
N ASP A 233 6.50 9.19 -10.82
CA ASP A 233 5.57 8.19 -10.29
C ASP A 233 6.14 6.76 -10.43
N PHE A 234 6.63 6.42 -11.63
CA PHE A 234 7.31 5.15 -11.84
C PHE A 234 8.53 4.96 -10.93
N GLN A 235 9.31 6.01 -10.68
CA GLN A 235 10.48 5.96 -9.79
C GLN A 235 10.09 5.70 -8.34
N TRP A 236 9.24 6.54 -7.73
CA TRP A 236 8.91 6.37 -6.31
C TRP A 236 8.20 5.04 -6.04
N LEU A 237 7.34 4.60 -6.97
CA LEU A 237 6.69 3.29 -6.88
C LEU A 237 7.71 2.15 -6.99
N ALA A 238 8.63 2.18 -7.97
CA ALA A 238 9.65 1.13 -8.10
C ALA A 238 10.54 1.02 -6.85
N TYR A 239 11.04 2.15 -6.31
CA TYR A 239 11.80 2.18 -5.05
C TYR A 239 10.97 1.64 -3.87
N PHE A 240 9.72 2.07 -3.73
CA PHE A 240 8.80 1.62 -2.67
C PHE A 240 8.47 0.13 -2.74
N PHE A 241 8.34 -0.44 -3.95
CA PHE A 241 8.11 -1.88 -4.12
C PHE A 241 9.40 -2.69 -3.92
N LEU A 242 10.57 -2.21 -4.37
CA LEU A 242 11.88 -2.83 -4.11
C LEU A 242 12.21 -2.88 -2.62
N ALA A 243 12.02 -1.78 -1.88
CA ALA A 243 12.10 -1.74 -0.43
C ALA A 243 11.21 -2.81 0.24
N LYS A 244 9.99 -3.01 -0.30
CA LYS A 244 9.03 -4.03 0.16
C LYS A 244 9.32 -5.44 -0.36
N LEU A 245 10.33 -5.62 -1.22
CA LEU A 245 10.91 -6.91 -1.65
C LEU A 245 12.15 -7.26 -0.82
N HIS A 246 13.01 -6.30 -0.45
CA HIS A 246 14.14 -6.53 0.46
C HIS A 246 13.70 -7.03 1.85
N LEU A 247 12.44 -6.81 2.23
CA LEU A 247 11.79 -7.37 3.43
C LEU A 247 11.09 -8.72 3.20
N LYS A 248 11.56 -9.53 2.23
CA LYS A 248 11.00 -10.84 1.85
C LYS A 248 12.11 -11.88 1.69
N GLY A 249 11.74 -13.15 1.85
CA GLY A 249 12.69 -14.26 1.83
C GLY A 249 13.42 -14.41 3.17
N ASP A 250 14.41 -15.30 3.19
CA ASP A 250 15.01 -15.81 4.43
C ASP A 250 16.06 -14.87 5.04
N ASN A 251 16.65 -14.00 4.23
CA ASN A 251 17.64 -13.00 4.63
C ASN A 251 17.17 -11.58 4.27
N PRO A 252 16.24 -10.99 5.05
CA PRO A 252 15.68 -9.67 4.74
C PRO A 252 16.66 -8.54 5.08
N ASP A 253 17.03 -7.74 4.09
CA ASP A 253 17.92 -6.59 4.23
C ASP A 253 17.13 -5.35 4.72
N VAL A 254 17.20 -5.09 6.03
CA VAL A 254 16.52 -3.94 6.64
C VAL A 254 17.11 -2.59 6.21
N VAL A 255 18.40 -2.54 5.84
CA VAL A 255 19.08 -1.31 5.45
C VAL A 255 18.61 -0.90 4.06
N LYS A 256 18.73 -1.80 3.06
CA LYS A 256 18.20 -1.56 1.71
C LYS A 256 16.69 -1.29 1.68
N ALA A 257 15.95 -1.81 2.67
CA ALA A 257 14.55 -1.50 2.82
C ALA A 257 14.28 -0.07 3.28
N VAL A 258 14.98 0.47 4.28
CA VAL A 258 14.81 1.89 4.66
C VAL A 258 15.38 2.85 3.63
N ASP A 259 16.46 2.43 2.96
CA ASP A 259 17.09 3.12 1.82
C ASP A 259 16.10 3.29 0.65
N GLY A 260 15.50 2.20 0.15
CA GLY A 260 14.47 2.29 -0.88
C GLY A 260 13.18 3.01 -0.43
N PHE A 261 12.92 3.19 0.87
CA PHE A 261 11.86 4.09 1.33
C PHE A 261 12.30 5.56 1.38
N PHE A 262 13.58 5.85 1.62
CA PHE A 262 14.17 7.18 1.50
C PHE A 262 14.16 7.65 0.04
N GLU A 263 14.66 6.83 -0.89
CA GLU A 263 14.61 7.10 -2.33
C GLU A 263 13.18 7.31 -2.84
N ALA A 264 12.20 6.54 -2.35
CA ALA A 264 10.79 6.77 -2.67
C ALA A 264 10.27 8.11 -2.14
N ALA A 265 10.74 8.59 -0.98
CA ALA A 265 10.39 9.91 -0.46
C ALA A 265 11.07 11.04 -1.27
N CYS A 266 12.33 10.86 -1.66
CA CYS A 266 13.06 11.79 -2.53
C CYS A 266 12.39 11.91 -3.91
N ALA A 267 12.02 10.80 -4.54
CA ALA A 267 11.31 10.81 -5.82
C ALA A 267 9.90 11.45 -5.73
N LEU A 268 9.17 11.26 -4.62
CA LEU A 268 7.91 11.98 -4.35
C LEU A 268 8.14 13.50 -4.19
N GLN A 269 9.23 13.91 -3.53
CA GLN A 269 9.60 15.33 -3.38
C GLN A 269 9.94 15.97 -4.73
N MET A 270 10.78 15.31 -5.53
CA MET A 270 11.17 15.77 -6.87
C MET A 270 10.00 15.78 -7.87
N GLY A 271 9.03 14.87 -7.72
CA GLY A 271 7.74 14.91 -8.43
C GLY A 271 6.79 16.03 -7.98
N GLY A 272 7.16 16.85 -6.99
CA GLY A 272 6.35 17.99 -6.52
C GLY A 272 5.21 17.63 -5.58
N THR A 273 5.28 16.50 -4.87
CA THR A 273 4.19 16.02 -3.99
C THR A 273 3.98 16.94 -2.78
N ALA A 274 2.81 17.57 -2.66
CA ALA A 274 2.53 18.53 -1.59
C ALA A 274 2.14 17.86 -0.24
N TYR A 275 2.90 18.12 0.82
CA TYR A 275 2.79 17.46 2.13
C TYR A 275 1.67 18.01 3.04
N LEU A 276 0.42 17.74 2.69
CA LEU A 276 -0.78 18.20 3.40
C LEU A 276 -0.76 17.88 4.91
N GLN A 277 -1.07 18.89 5.75
CA GLN A 277 -1.21 18.72 7.21
C GLN A 277 -2.36 17.79 7.61
N LYS A 278 -3.37 17.63 6.75
CA LYS A 278 -4.50 16.71 6.98
C LYS A 278 -5.08 16.26 5.65
N ILE A 279 -5.33 14.96 5.51
CA ILE A 279 -5.78 14.34 4.28
C ILE A 279 -7.26 13.93 4.43
N SER A 280 -8.07 14.23 3.41
CA SER A 280 -9.49 13.90 3.42
C SER A 280 -9.74 12.43 3.07
N VAL A 281 -10.45 11.70 3.94
CA VAL A 281 -10.85 10.30 3.74
C VAL A 281 -11.57 10.06 2.41
N LYS A 282 -12.28 11.07 1.86
CA LYS A 282 -13.05 10.95 0.61
C LYS A 282 -12.24 11.13 -0.67
N ASN A 283 -11.10 11.82 -0.63
CA ASN A 283 -10.34 12.21 -1.83
C ASN A 283 -8.90 11.67 -1.81
N GLN A 284 -8.33 11.50 -0.61
CA GLN A 284 -7.05 10.88 -0.30
C GLN A 284 -5.81 11.38 -1.06
N LYS A 285 -5.93 12.43 -1.87
CA LYS A 285 -4.83 13.06 -2.61
C LYS A 285 -3.62 13.33 -1.72
N ASN A 286 -2.46 12.88 -2.17
CA ASN A 286 -1.16 12.96 -1.49
C ASN A 286 -1.08 12.11 -0.21
N LEU A 287 -1.71 10.93 -0.19
CA LEU A 287 -1.56 9.90 0.85
C LEU A 287 -0.22 9.15 0.71
N GLU A 288 0.37 9.19 -0.48
CA GLU A 288 1.54 8.42 -0.89
C GLU A 288 2.74 8.62 0.07
N PRO A 289 3.13 9.86 0.45
CA PRO A 289 4.21 10.08 1.40
C PRO A 289 3.91 9.56 2.82
N VAL A 290 2.63 9.47 3.21
CA VAL A 290 2.19 9.02 4.53
C VAL A 290 2.28 7.48 4.63
N GLU A 291 1.97 6.76 3.56
CA GLU A 291 2.25 5.31 3.48
C GLU A 291 3.76 5.04 3.41
N VAL A 292 4.55 5.83 2.68
CA VAL A 292 6.03 5.69 2.65
C VAL A 292 6.61 5.86 4.07
N HIS A 293 6.22 6.93 4.77
CA HIS A 293 6.57 7.15 6.19
C HIS A 293 6.12 5.98 7.08
N TYR A 294 4.88 5.50 6.91
CA TYR A 294 4.42 4.32 7.65
C TYR A 294 5.28 3.08 7.39
N GLN A 295 5.64 2.79 6.14
CA GLN A 295 6.42 1.59 5.82
C GLN A 295 7.86 1.71 6.34
N MET A 296 8.47 2.90 6.28
CA MET A 296 9.78 3.18 6.86
C MET A 296 9.79 2.93 8.38
N TYR A 297 8.98 3.66 9.16
CA TYR A 297 8.96 3.50 10.61
C TYR A 297 8.41 2.13 11.04
N SER A 298 7.47 1.54 10.29
CA SER A 298 7.05 0.15 10.52
C SER A 298 8.15 -0.86 10.17
N THR A 299 9.19 -0.53 9.43
CA THR A 299 10.32 -1.41 9.14
C THR A 299 11.35 -1.35 10.25
N VAL A 300 11.75 -0.14 10.66
CA VAL A 300 12.56 0.11 11.87
C VAL A 300 11.96 -0.59 13.09
N TRP A 301 10.68 -0.33 13.38
CA TRP A 301 9.97 -0.95 14.51
C TRP A 301 9.92 -2.49 14.45
N LYS A 302 9.72 -3.07 13.25
CA LYS A 302 9.70 -4.54 13.08
C LYS A 302 11.07 -5.15 13.40
N TYR A 303 12.16 -4.52 12.99
CA TYR A 303 13.52 -5.02 13.23
C TYR A 303 13.89 -4.96 14.72
N ILE A 304 13.80 -3.77 15.33
CA ILE A 304 14.20 -3.57 16.75
C ILE A 304 13.32 -4.32 17.76
N THR A 305 12.15 -4.84 17.35
CA THR A 305 11.26 -5.66 18.22
C THR A 305 11.21 -7.15 17.87
N ARG A 306 12.07 -7.62 16.95
CA ARG A 306 12.16 -9.04 16.54
C ARG A 306 13.57 -9.59 16.52
N THR A 307 14.56 -8.76 16.16
CA THR A 307 15.96 -9.15 16.13
C THR A 307 16.49 -9.22 17.57
N VAL A 308 16.84 -10.42 18.04
CA VAL A 308 17.25 -10.67 19.44
C VAL A 308 18.59 -9.99 19.78
N ARG A 309 19.48 -9.84 18.80
CA ARG A 309 20.78 -9.14 18.91
C ARG A 309 21.04 -8.32 17.63
N PRO A 310 20.48 -7.11 17.49
CA PRO A 310 20.71 -6.27 16.32
C PRO A 310 22.16 -5.76 16.29
N SER A 311 22.77 -5.71 15.10
CA SER A 311 24.09 -5.09 14.92
C SER A 311 24.05 -3.59 15.21
N PHE A 312 25.07 -3.07 15.90
CA PHE A 312 25.20 -1.64 16.18
C PHE A 312 25.25 -0.80 14.90
N SER A 313 26.03 -1.22 13.90
CA SER A 313 26.11 -0.54 12.59
C SER A 313 24.75 -0.43 11.89
N VAL A 314 23.88 -1.44 12.05
CA VAL A 314 22.51 -1.38 11.53
C VAL A 314 21.65 -0.43 12.35
N LEU A 315 21.75 -0.44 13.69
CA LEU A 315 21.02 0.52 14.54
C LEU A 315 21.40 1.98 14.22
N VAL A 316 22.69 2.28 14.03
CA VAL A 316 23.18 3.62 13.64
C VAL A 316 22.59 4.03 12.28
N ARG A 317 22.61 3.16 11.27
CA ARG A 317 21.94 3.41 9.98
C ARG A 317 20.46 3.73 10.15
N LEU A 318 19.73 2.86 10.85
CA LEU A 318 18.30 3.10 11.10
C LEU A 318 18.08 4.44 11.81
N ARG A 319 18.97 4.87 12.71
CA ARG A 319 18.92 6.18 13.37
C ARG A 319 19.07 7.32 12.38
N SER A 320 20.08 7.28 11.51
CA SER A 320 20.30 8.27 10.45
C SER A 320 19.08 8.44 9.54
N TYR A 321 18.48 7.34 9.06
CA TYR A 321 17.24 7.43 8.27
C TYR A 321 16.06 7.97 9.11
N THR A 322 15.90 7.59 10.40
CA THR A 322 14.80 8.15 11.23
C THR A 322 14.95 9.65 11.51
N ASP A 323 16.18 10.16 11.58
CA ASP A 323 16.47 11.58 11.73
C ASP A 323 16.16 12.36 10.43
N ALA A 324 16.59 11.86 9.27
CA ALA A 324 16.23 12.43 7.97
C ALA A 324 14.70 12.48 7.78
N PHE A 325 13.98 11.37 8.06
CA PHE A 325 12.52 11.33 8.01
C PHE A 325 11.86 12.30 9.01
N SER A 326 12.49 12.60 10.16
CA SER A 326 11.97 13.58 11.14
C SER A 326 12.02 15.04 10.66
N ARG A 327 12.76 15.30 9.57
CA ARG A 327 12.98 16.63 8.97
C ARG A 327 12.15 16.85 7.70
N HIS A 328 11.74 15.77 7.04
CA HIS A 328 10.90 15.75 5.82
C HIS A 328 9.56 16.51 5.99
N GLY A 329 8.96 16.97 4.88
CA GLY A 329 7.69 17.72 4.88
C GLY A 329 6.48 16.97 5.48
N VAL A 330 6.51 15.63 5.48
CA VAL A 330 5.52 14.78 6.18
C VAL A 330 5.61 14.92 7.72
N VAL A 331 6.68 15.49 8.25
CA VAL A 331 6.80 15.92 9.65
C VAL A 331 6.73 17.44 9.77
N LYS A 332 7.49 18.20 8.95
CA LYS A 332 7.62 19.67 9.05
C LYS A 332 7.28 20.41 7.74
N PRO A 333 5.99 20.64 7.40
CA PRO A 333 5.60 21.23 6.11
C PRO A 333 6.16 22.63 5.82
N SER A 334 6.38 23.43 6.87
CA SER A 334 6.88 24.81 6.78
C SER A 334 8.40 24.93 6.96
N ALA A 335 9.10 23.81 7.12
CA ALA A 335 10.54 23.73 7.32
C ALA A 335 11.09 22.44 6.68
N ALA A 336 10.63 22.16 5.46
CA ALA A 336 11.18 21.12 4.62
C ALA A 336 12.55 21.57 4.13
N MET A 337 13.61 21.23 4.89
CA MET A 337 14.92 20.99 4.28
C MET A 337 14.74 19.87 3.26
N ASP A 338 15.47 19.92 2.15
CA ASP A 338 15.36 18.86 1.16
C ASP A 338 15.98 17.57 1.69
N LEU A 339 15.42 16.42 1.32
CA LEU A 339 15.99 15.14 1.74
C LEU A 339 17.37 14.93 1.13
N TYR A 340 17.66 15.50 -0.05
CA TYR A 340 19.00 15.47 -0.65
C TYR A 340 20.06 16.24 0.17
N GLU A 341 19.66 17.18 1.04
CA GLU A 341 20.58 17.89 1.95
C GLU A 341 20.89 17.09 3.22
N LEU A 342 20.18 15.96 3.42
CA LEU A 342 20.14 15.17 4.65
C LEU A 342 20.60 13.72 4.41
N GLU A 343 21.64 13.57 3.59
CA GLU A 343 22.26 12.29 3.21
C GLU A 343 22.51 11.37 4.43
N PRO A 344 21.75 10.27 4.59
CA PRO A 344 21.85 9.39 5.75
C PRO A 344 23.24 8.77 5.93
N ILE A 345 23.99 8.53 4.84
CA ILE A 345 25.34 7.98 4.88
C ILE A 345 26.33 8.97 5.53
N ILE A 346 26.13 10.29 5.37
CA ILE A 346 26.96 11.29 6.06
C ILE A 346 26.64 11.28 7.57
N SER A 347 25.36 11.16 7.95
CA SER A 347 24.95 11.05 9.35
C SER A 347 25.46 9.76 10.02
N GLU A 348 25.45 8.63 9.31
CA GLU A 348 26.10 7.37 9.74
C GLU A 348 27.60 7.59 9.94
N THR A 349 28.27 8.19 8.95
CA THR A 349 29.72 8.38 8.96
C THR A 349 30.15 9.25 10.15
N MET A 350 29.42 10.33 10.41
CA MET A 350 29.66 11.20 11.57
C MET A 350 29.44 10.45 12.90
N HIS A 351 28.35 9.67 13.04
CA HIS A 351 28.12 8.85 14.24
C HIS A 351 29.24 7.83 14.46
N ASN A 352 29.64 7.10 13.41
CA ASN A 352 30.71 6.11 13.48
C ASN A 352 32.07 6.77 13.85
N ILE A 353 32.36 7.96 13.32
CA ILE A 353 33.56 8.72 13.70
C ILE A 353 33.50 9.16 15.18
N SER A 354 32.40 9.74 15.64
CA SER A 354 32.25 10.15 17.05
C SER A 354 32.31 8.95 18.01
N PHE A 355 31.67 7.84 17.67
CA PHE A 355 31.67 6.60 18.45
C PHE A 355 33.07 5.99 18.55
N ASN A 356 33.82 5.92 17.44
CA ASN A 356 35.18 5.41 17.43
C ASN A 356 36.17 6.37 18.12
N ALA A 357 36.02 7.68 17.94
CA ALA A 357 36.88 8.69 18.57
C ALA A 357 36.74 8.73 20.10
N GLY A 358 35.58 8.36 20.64
CA GLY A 358 35.36 8.21 22.08
C GLY A 358 35.88 6.90 22.69
N ARG A 359 36.46 5.99 21.89
CA ARG A 359 36.77 4.61 22.28
C ARG A 359 38.24 4.24 22.02
N SER A 360 39.15 4.73 22.85
CA SER A 360 40.60 4.43 22.79
C SER A 360 41.05 3.33 23.77
N ALA A 361 40.19 2.34 24.04
CA ALA A 361 40.42 1.27 25.02
C ALA A 361 40.33 -0.12 24.36
N ILE A 362 40.94 -1.12 25.01
CA ILE A 362 41.09 -2.49 24.49
C ILE A 362 39.73 -3.21 24.48
N GLU A 363 39.39 -3.90 23.38
CA GLU A 363 38.05 -4.48 23.14
C GLU A 363 37.68 -5.67 24.06
N GLU A 364 38.58 -6.09 24.95
CA GLU A 364 38.43 -7.25 25.85
C GLU A 364 38.01 -6.87 27.29
N ASP A 365 37.88 -5.58 27.62
CA ASP A 365 37.50 -5.11 28.95
C ASP A 365 36.00 -5.36 29.26
N GLU A 366 35.68 -5.79 30.48
CA GLU A 366 34.29 -5.94 30.95
C GLU A 366 33.54 -4.60 30.91
N GLU A 367 34.21 -3.48 31.18
CA GLU A 367 33.64 -2.13 31.07
C GLU A 367 33.35 -1.76 29.60
N PHE A 368 34.23 -2.15 28.67
CA PHE A 368 34.01 -1.96 27.23
C PHE A 368 32.78 -2.75 26.75
N VAL A 369 32.64 -4.01 27.18
CA VAL A 369 31.48 -4.86 26.85
C VAL A 369 30.19 -4.27 27.44
N LEU A 370 30.21 -3.80 28.69
CA LEU A 370 29.04 -3.19 29.34
C LEU A 370 28.60 -1.91 28.64
N ASN A 371 29.51 -0.99 28.36
CA ASN A 371 29.20 0.26 27.64
C ASN A 371 28.69 -0.01 26.21
N ASN A 372 29.25 -1.01 25.51
CA ASN A 372 28.79 -1.48 24.20
C ASN A 372 27.39 -2.16 24.24
N ILE A 373 26.90 -2.55 25.42
CA ILE A 373 25.50 -3.00 25.62
C ILE A 373 24.59 -1.82 25.96
N LEU A 374 25.04 -0.88 26.81
CA LEU A 374 24.27 0.31 27.19
C LEU A 374 23.94 1.18 25.96
N ASP A 375 24.93 1.54 25.14
CA ASP A 375 24.74 2.35 23.92
C ASP A 375 23.72 1.70 22.96
N LYS A 376 23.70 0.37 22.87
CA LYS A 376 22.72 -0.38 22.05
C LYS A 376 21.32 -0.31 22.63
N VAL A 377 21.17 -0.38 23.95
CA VAL A 377 19.86 -0.30 24.61
C VAL A 377 19.29 1.11 24.47
N GLU A 378 20.09 2.15 24.73
CA GLU A 378 19.68 3.54 24.54
C GLU A 378 19.25 3.81 23.09
N LEU A 379 20.07 3.44 22.11
CA LEU A 379 19.76 3.61 20.69
C LEU A 379 18.51 2.83 20.25
N ILE A 380 18.21 1.68 20.88
CA ILE A 380 16.96 0.95 20.66
C ILE A 380 15.75 1.71 21.24
N GLU A 381 15.86 2.29 22.44
CA GLU A 381 14.77 3.09 23.02
C GLU A 381 14.55 4.41 22.26
N GLU A 382 15.61 5.06 21.77
CA GLU A 382 15.50 6.20 20.85
C GLU A 382 14.72 5.84 19.57
N LEU A 383 15.08 4.73 18.92
CA LEU A 383 14.40 4.25 17.71
C LEU A 383 12.94 3.85 17.99
N LYS A 384 12.65 3.26 19.15
CA LYS A 384 11.27 2.96 19.58
C LYS A 384 10.46 4.26 19.78
N SER A 385 11.05 5.27 20.42
CA SER A 385 10.45 6.58 20.65
C SER A 385 10.16 7.30 19.33
N ALA A 386 11.15 7.37 18.42
CA ALA A 386 10.99 7.95 17.09
C ALA A 386 9.87 7.26 16.28
N CYS A 387 9.77 5.93 16.33
CA CYS A 387 8.66 5.19 15.73
C CYS A 387 7.30 5.54 16.36
N LYS A 388 7.23 5.72 17.69
CA LYS A 388 5.99 6.04 18.41
C LYS A 388 5.43 7.38 17.98
N GLU A 389 6.26 8.41 17.94
CA GLU A 389 5.84 9.76 17.55
C GLU A 389 5.55 9.84 16.05
N ALA A 390 6.31 9.15 15.20
CA ALA A 390 5.99 9.03 13.78
C ALA A 390 4.62 8.37 13.54
N PHE A 391 4.28 7.28 14.24
CA PHE A 391 2.95 6.67 14.09
C PHE A 391 1.81 7.56 14.59
N LYS A 392 2.02 8.38 15.63
CA LYS A 392 1.05 9.43 16.05
C LYS A 392 0.83 10.45 14.93
N LEU A 393 1.91 11.06 14.44
CA LEU A 393 1.87 12.05 13.36
C LEU A 393 1.17 11.52 12.10
N ILE A 394 1.45 10.27 11.72
CA ILE A 394 0.77 9.57 10.63
C ILE A 394 -0.76 9.50 10.87
N VAL A 395 -1.20 9.11 12.08
CA VAL A 395 -2.63 8.96 12.37
C VAL A 395 -3.39 10.27 12.61
N ASP A 396 -2.67 11.35 12.91
CA ASP A 396 -3.23 12.70 13.03
C ASP A 396 -3.43 13.36 11.66
N ARG A 397 -2.54 13.09 10.69
CA ARG A 397 -2.68 13.53 9.29
C ARG A 397 -3.78 12.78 8.54
N PHE A 398 -3.89 11.46 8.74
CA PHE A 398 -4.89 10.59 8.09
C PHE A 398 -5.24 9.42 9.01
N PRO A 399 -6.50 8.95 9.11
CA PRO A 399 -6.89 7.80 9.96
C PRO A 399 -6.34 6.46 9.46
N HIS A 400 -5.02 6.28 9.58
CA HIS A 400 -4.25 5.27 8.90
C HIS A 400 -4.33 3.91 9.62
N ARG A 401 -5.25 3.03 9.18
CA ARG A 401 -5.55 1.73 9.82
C ARG A 401 -4.30 0.91 10.20
N LYS A 402 -3.27 0.90 9.33
CA LYS A 402 -2.02 0.14 9.53
C LYS A 402 -1.14 0.74 10.65
N ALA A 403 -1.24 2.04 10.91
CA ALA A 403 -0.51 2.76 11.97
C ALA A 403 -1.24 2.69 13.32
N TYR A 404 -2.58 2.81 13.35
CA TYR A 404 -3.35 2.49 14.57
C TYR A 404 -3.10 1.05 15.04
N HIS A 405 -2.93 0.09 14.13
CA HIS A 405 -2.53 -1.28 14.47
C HIS A 405 -1.14 -1.37 15.12
N ARG A 406 -0.17 -0.51 14.72
CA ARG A 406 1.14 -0.41 15.37
C ARG A 406 1.02 0.22 16.75
N LEU A 407 0.28 1.33 16.89
CA LEU A 407 0.04 1.96 18.19
C LEU A 407 -0.66 1.01 19.18
N ALA A 408 -1.58 0.17 18.71
CA ALA A 408 -2.18 -0.91 19.51
C ALA A 408 -1.14 -1.99 19.91
N GLU A 409 -0.32 -2.46 18.96
CA GLU A 409 0.80 -3.38 19.24
C GLU A 409 1.83 -2.80 20.25
N MET A 410 2.00 -1.47 20.29
CA MET A 410 2.90 -0.77 21.20
C MET A 410 2.29 -0.67 22.60
N ALA A 411 1.05 -0.16 22.70
CA ALA A 411 0.32 -0.07 23.96
C ALA A 411 0.16 -1.45 24.65
N VAL A 412 0.01 -2.54 23.90
CA VAL A 412 0.04 -3.93 24.45
C VAL A 412 1.38 -4.28 25.13
N ARG A 413 2.52 -3.84 24.59
CA ARG A 413 3.84 -4.07 25.19
C ARG A 413 4.09 -3.17 26.41
N GLU A 414 3.49 -1.98 26.41
CA GLU A 414 3.52 -1.00 27.50
C GLU A 414 2.52 -1.32 28.63
N GLY A 415 1.70 -2.38 28.47
CA GLY A 415 0.70 -2.81 29.44
C GLY A 415 -0.64 -2.06 29.36
N ASP A 416 -0.76 -0.99 28.57
CA ASP A 416 -1.99 -0.23 28.39
C ASP A 416 -2.95 -0.92 27.41
N LEU A 417 -3.67 -1.91 27.94
CA LEU A 417 -4.70 -2.64 27.21
C LEU A 417 -5.91 -1.76 26.82
N LEU A 418 -6.15 -0.64 27.52
CA LEU A 418 -7.32 0.23 27.29
C LEU A 418 -7.09 1.19 26.12
N SER A 419 -5.90 1.77 26.00
CA SER A 419 -5.47 2.51 24.81
C SER A 419 -5.32 1.57 23.62
N ALA A 420 -4.74 0.37 23.80
CA ALA A 420 -4.67 -0.63 22.74
C ALA A 420 -6.07 -1.00 22.19
N HIS A 421 -7.03 -1.27 23.07
CA HIS A 421 -8.42 -1.55 22.70
C HIS A 421 -9.10 -0.35 22.02
N THR A 422 -8.81 0.86 22.50
CA THR A 422 -9.29 2.12 21.90
C THR A 422 -8.75 2.35 20.49
N PHE A 423 -7.47 2.06 20.22
CA PHE A 423 -6.91 2.13 18.87
C PHE A 423 -7.58 1.12 17.91
N ILE A 424 -8.00 -0.05 18.39
CA ILE A 424 -8.77 -0.99 17.55
C ILE A 424 -10.22 -0.50 17.37
N PHE A 425 -11.04 -0.52 18.43
CA PHE A 425 -12.50 -0.39 18.33
C PHE A 425 -13.04 1.05 18.31
N LYS A 426 -12.20 2.08 18.49
CA LYS A 426 -12.61 3.49 18.35
C LYS A 426 -11.85 4.25 17.25
N LYS A 427 -10.88 3.61 16.57
CA LYS A 427 -10.06 4.26 15.53
C LYS A 427 -9.92 3.44 14.24
N ILE A 428 -9.77 2.11 14.30
CA ILE A 428 -9.82 1.24 13.09
C ILE A 428 -11.27 0.85 12.75
N PHE A 429 -12.08 0.51 13.76
CA PHE A 429 -13.48 0.10 13.60
C PHE A 429 -14.49 1.06 14.26
N PRO A 430 -14.49 2.38 13.93
CA PRO A 430 -15.30 3.38 14.62
C PRO A 430 -16.80 3.26 14.28
N ARG A 431 -17.56 2.65 15.19
CA ARG A 431 -19.04 2.60 15.14
C ARG A 431 -19.64 3.98 15.41
N LYS A 432 -20.52 4.49 14.54
CA LYS A 432 -21.13 5.84 14.69
C LYS A 432 -22.41 5.76 15.54
N LYS A 433 -23.29 4.80 15.27
CA LYS A 433 -24.43 4.38 16.12
C LYS A 433 -24.19 2.95 16.62
N LYS A 434 -25.09 2.46 17.47
CA LYS A 434 -25.04 1.06 17.93
C LYS A 434 -25.53 0.05 16.87
N GLU A 435 -26.35 0.46 15.91
CA GLU A 435 -26.93 -0.46 14.91
C GLU A 435 -26.02 -0.65 13.68
N ASP A 436 -25.20 0.35 13.35
CA ASP A 436 -24.22 0.32 12.26
C ASP A 436 -23.24 -0.87 12.39
N SER A 437 -22.75 -1.42 11.28
CA SER A 437 -21.64 -2.38 11.29
C SER A 437 -20.35 -1.71 11.76
N ILE A 438 -19.46 -2.47 12.41
CA ILE A 438 -18.13 -1.98 12.78
C ILE A 438 -17.23 -1.78 11.54
N PHE A 439 -17.62 -2.36 10.39
CA PHE A 439 -16.90 -2.22 9.12
C PHE A 439 -17.28 -0.94 8.34
N GLU A 440 -18.50 -0.41 8.50
CA GLU A 440 -18.96 0.87 7.90
C GLU A 440 -18.18 2.12 8.38
N GLY A 441 -17.29 1.93 9.35
CA GLY A 441 -16.34 2.94 9.85
C GLY A 441 -14.90 2.77 9.35
N VAL A 442 -14.57 1.69 8.65
CA VAL A 442 -13.19 1.36 8.24
C VAL A 442 -12.74 2.27 7.10
N VAL A 443 -11.52 2.80 7.20
CA VAL A 443 -10.92 3.62 6.15
C VAL A 443 -10.05 2.78 5.22
N GLU A 444 -10.63 2.48 4.07
CA GLU A 444 -9.96 1.93 2.88
C GLU A 444 -9.04 2.98 2.26
N PHE A 445 -8.00 2.55 1.52
CA PHE A 445 -7.15 3.51 0.79
C PHE A 445 -7.55 3.48 -0.69
N SER A 446 -7.85 4.64 -1.27
CA SER A 446 -8.37 4.73 -2.65
C SER A 446 -7.27 4.81 -3.73
N SER A 447 -6.00 4.82 -3.32
CA SER A 447 -4.82 4.81 -4.20
C SER A 447 -4.50 3.37 -4.62
N SER A 448 -4.77 3.04 -5.90
CA SER A 448 -4.58 1.71 -6.52
C SER A 448 -3.13 1.22 -6.52
N ASP A 449 -2.20 2.15 -6.38
CA ASP A 449 -0.76 1.90 -6.48
C ASP A 449 -0.21 1.48 -5.11
N ILE A 450 -0.97 1.77 -4.04
CA ILE A 450 -0.66 1.49 -2.63
C ILE A 450 -1.52 0.37 -2.06
N ASP A 451 -2.85 0.46 -2.17
CA ASP A 451 -3.76 -0.60 -1.72
C ASP A 451 -3.96 -1.62 -2.84
N ARG A 452 -3.99 -2.89 -2.45
CA ARG A 452 -3.86 -4.04 -3.35
C ARG A 452 -5.03 -4.98 -3.12
N SER A 453 -5.23 -5.92 -4.04
CA SER A 453 -6.10 -7.08 -3.78
C SER A 453 -5.75 -7.70 -2.42
N ASP A 454 -6.79 -8.01 -1.63
CA ASP A 454 -6.71 -8.56 -0.27
C ASP A 454 -5.95 -7.72 0.79
N SER A 455 -5.49 -6.51 0.47
CA SER A 455 -4.73 -5.66 1.40
C SER A 455 -5.59 -5.16 2.56
N LEU A 456 -6.79 -4.67 2.25
CA LEU A 456 -7.80 -4.29 3.23
C LEU A 456 -8.12 -5.48 4.15
N SER A 457 -8.58 -6.58 3.56
CA SER A 457 -9.07 -7.77 4.28
C SER A 457 -7.99 -8.39 5.18
N TYR A 458 -6.74 -8.52 4.70
CA TYR A 458 -5.61 -8.98 5.52
C TYR A 458 -5.34 -8.07 6.74
N HIS A 459 -5.43 -6.76 6.58
CA HIS A 459 -5.22 -5.80 7.67
C HIS A 459 -6.43 -5.70 8.63
N VAL A 460 -7.65 -5.93 8.13
CA VAL A 460 -8.87 -6.09 8.94
C VAL A 460 -8.79 -7.37 9.77
N THR A 461 -8.55 -8.55 9.15
CA THR A 461 -8.33 -9.85 9.83
C THR A 461 -7.35 -9.68 10.99
N ARG A 462 -6.15 -9.13 10.74
CA ARG A 462 -5.14 -8.89 11.78
C ARG A 462 -5.61 -8.00 12.93
N SER A 463 -6.38 -6.96 12.62
CA SER A 463 -6.84 -5.98 13.62
C SER A 463 -8.01 -6.52 14.45
N LEU A 464 -8.89 -7.32 13.85
CA LEU A 464 -9.93 -8.09 14.55
C LEU A 464 -9.29 -9.07 15.54
N LEU A 465 -8.27 -9.83 15.15
CA LEU A 465 -7.60 -10.79 16.04
C LEU A 465 -6.96 -10.12 17.26
N LEU A 466 -6.27 -8.99 17.06
CA LEU A 466 -5.72 -8.19 18.16
C LEU A 466 -6.82 -7.61 19.04
N GLY A 467 -7.91 -7.11 18.43
CA GLY A 467 -9.10 -6.63 19.13
C GLY A 467 -9.74 -7.71 19.99
N LEU A 468 -10.06 -8.88 19.45
CA LEU A 468 -10.65 -10.02 20.17
C LEU A 468 -9.76 -10.47 21.33
N SER A 469 -8.44 -10.55 21.13
CA SER A 469 -7.47 -10.88 22.19
C SER A 469 -7.47 -9.83 23.31
N LEU A 470 -7.54 -8.54 22.97
CA LEU A 470 -7.67 -7.43 23.91
C LEU A 470 -9.01 -7.50 24.67
N SER A 471 -10.13 -7.65 23.97
CA SER A 471 -11.46 -7.74 24.56
C SER A 471 -11.61 -8.94 25.51
N VAL A 472 -10.93 -10.07 25.24
CA VAL A 472 -10.83 -11.17 26.20
C VAL A 472 -10.09 -10.74 27.47
N LYS A 473 -8.93 -10.07 27.34
CA LYS A 473 -8.12 -9.63 28.49
C LYS A 473 -8.80 -8.56 29.35
N ILE A 474 -9.58 -7.65 28.76
CA ILE A 474 -10.32 -6.61 29.49
C ILE A 474 -11.80 -6.97 29.77
N ALA A 475 -12.19 -8.21 29.46
CA ALA A 475 -13.55 -8.73 29.59
C ALA A 475 -14.65 -7.95 28.81
N ASP A 476 -14.34 -7.31 27.69
CA ASP A 476 -15.35 -6.61 26.87
C ASP A 476 -16.13 -7.59 25.97
N ALA A 477 -17.26 -8.09 26.45
CA ALA A 477 -18.17 -8.90 25.64
C ALA A 477 -18.94 -8.09 24.58
N ALA A 478 -19.05 -6.76 24.72
CA ALA A 478 -19.81 -5.93 23.77
C ALA A 478 -19.05 -5.77 22.45
N SER A 479 -17.74 -5.46 22.49
CA SER A 479 -16.92 -5.40 21.28
C SER A 479 -16.83 -6.75 20.55
N ILE A 480 -16.77 -7.86 21.30
CA ILE A 480 -16.80 -9.21 20.69
C ILE A 480 -18.17 -9.50 20.05
N THR A 481 -19.27 -9.13 20.70
CA THR A 481 -20.63 -9.30 20.14
C THR A 481 -20.81 -8.46 18.86
N ALA A 482 -20.26 -7.25 18.84
CA ALA A 482 -20.25 -6.39 17.65
C ALA A 482 -19.43 -7.00 16.50
N VAL A 483 -18.30 -7.65 16.78
CA VAL A 483 -17.53 -8.42 15.77
C VAL A 483 -18.36 -9.58 15.22
N CYS A 484 -18.99 -10.38 16.07
CA CYS A 484 -19.88 -11.48 15.62
C CYS A 484 -21.03 -10.96 14.74
N THR A 485 -21.60 -9.79 15.08
CA THR A 485 -22.72 -9.17 14.36
C THR A 485 -22.29 -8.59 13.01
N ALA A 486 -21.15 -7.91 12.95
CA ALA A 486 -20.60 -7.38 11.70
C ALA A 486 -20.17 -8.50 10.75
N LEU A 487 -19.53 -9.56 11.26
CA LEU A 487 -19.22 -10.76 10.48
C LEU A 487 -20.49 -11.44 9.94
N ALA A 488 -21.58 -11.49 10.72
CA ALA A 488 -22.85 -12.02 10.24
C ALA A 488 -23.40 -11.20 9.07
N LYS A 489 -23.46 -9.87 9.20
CA LYS A 489 -23.95 -8.96 8.15
C LYS A 489 -23.15 -9.12 6.85
N THR A 490 -21.82 -9.01 6.89
CA THR A 490 -20.93 -9.09 5.71
C THR A 490 -20.75 -10.54 5.17
N MET A 491 -21.37 -11.55 5.79
CA MET A 491 -21.53 -12.89 5.20
C MET A 491 -22.92 -13.14 4.60
N MET A 492 -23.89 -12.25 4.86
CA MET A 492 -25.24 -12.26 4.29
C MET A 492 -25.37 -11.26 3.13
N ASP A 493 -24.48 -10.27 3.07
CA ASP A 493 -24.25 -9.38 1.95
C ASP A 493 -23.19 -10.00 1.02
N GLU A 494 -23.47 -10.13 -0.28
CA GLU A 494 -22.53 -10.73 -1.23
C GLU A 494 -21.53 -9.72 -1.83
N GLU A 495 -21.84 -8.42 -1.76
CA GLU A 495 -21.07 -7.33 -2.35
C GLU A 495 -19.97 -6.82 -1.39
N GLU A 496 -20.21 -6.76 -0.09
CA GLU A 496 -19.18 -6.39 0.90
C GLU A 496 -18.23 -7.56 1.26
N SER A 497 -16.90 -7.31 1.33
CA SER A 497 -15.90 -8.37 1.64
C SER A 497 -14.73 -7.91 2.53
N TYR A 498 -15.04 -7.39 3.72
CA TYR A 498 -14.06 -6.90 4.70
C TYR A 498 -13.11 -7.95 5.29
N VAL A 499 -13.44 -9.24 5.15
CA VAL A 499 -12.57 -10.39 5.50
C VAL A 499 -12.56 -11.33 4.29
N LEU A 500 -11.45 -12.06 4.07
CA LEU A 500 -11.38 -13.02 2.96
C LEU A 500 -12.45 -14.10 3.11
N LYS A 501 -13.15 -14.44 2.01
CA LYS A 501 -14.22 -15.47 2.04
C LYS A 501 -13.72 -16.83 2.58
N SER A 502 -12.43 -17.15 2.37
CA SER A 502 -11.75 -18.33 2.94
C SER A 502 -11.40 -18.25 4.44
N GLU A 503 -11.34 -17.04 5.03
CA GLU A 503 -11.01 -16.83 6.45
C GLU A 503 -12.25 -16.75 7.36
N TYR A 504 -13.46 -16.53 6.80
CA TYR A 504 -14.70 -16.35 7.58
C TYR A 504 -14.97 -17.45 8.61
N MET A 505 -14.91 -18.72 8.21
CA MET A 505 -15.12 -19.87 9.12
C MET A 505 -14.17 -19.82 10.33
N TRP A 506 -12.92 -19.43 10.11
CA TRP A 506 -11.92 -19.36 11.17
C TRP A 506 -12.13 -18.13 12.06
N MET A 507 -12.39 -16.95 11.47
CA MET A 507 -12.68 -15.72 12.22
C MET A 507 -13.91 -15.87 13.13
N VAL A 508 -14.99 -16.48 12.60
CA VAL A 508 -16.20 -16.83 13.36
C VAL A 508 -15.87 -17.76 14.53
N ARG A 509 -15.06 -18.81 14.32
CA ARG A 509 -14.62 -19.72 15.39
C ARG A 509 -13.82 -19.00 16.48
N VAL A 510 -12.97 -18.03 16.12
CA VAL A 510 -12.20 -17.25 17.11
C VAL A 510 -13.13 -16.31 17.90
N ALA A 511 -14.00 -15.55 17.22
CA ALA A 511 -14.91 -14.60 17.86
C ALA A 511 -15.93 -15.28 18.79
N THR A 512 -16.56 -16.38 18.35
CA THR A 512 -17.52 -17.14 19.18
C THR A 512 -16.88 -17.78 20.41
N ARG A 513 -15.65 -18.31 20.29
CA ARG A 513 -14.87 -18.83 21.43
C ARG A 513 -14.51 -17.71 22.41
N ALA A 514 -14.06 -16.56 21.92
CA ALA A 514 -13.77 -15.39 22.74
C ALA A 514 -15.01 -14.92 23.52
N LEU A 515 -16.17 -14.86 22.87
CA LEU A 515 -17.44 -14.47 23.50
C LEU A 515 -17.88 -15.48 24.57
N SER A 516 -17.82 -16.78 24.26
CA SER A 516 -18.14 -17.84 25.21
C SER A 516 -17.20 -17.83 26.42
N LEU A 517 -15.92 -17.50 26.24
CA LEU A 517 -14.94 -17.38 27.32
C LEU A 517 -15.27 -16.19 28.23
N VAL A 518 -15.40 -14.98 27.68
CA VAL A 518 -15.69 -13.78 28.48
C VAL A 518 -17.03 -13.90 29.22
N LEU A 519 -18.09 -14.40 28.58
CA LEU A 519 -19.40 -14.57 29.21
C LEU A 519 -19.45 -15.70 30.24
N SER A 520 -18.44 -16.58 30.28
CA SER A 520 -18.31 -17.61 31.32
C SER A 520 -17.50 -17.07 32.51
N SER A 521 -16.33 -16.47 32.25
CA SER A 521 -15.43 -15.95 33.29
C SER A 521 -15.95 -14.66 33.95
N HIS A 522 -16.73 -13.85 33.23
CA HIS A 522 -17.25 -12.56 33.71
C HIS A 522 -18.76 -12.44 33.47
N PRO A 523 -19.62 -13.14 34.25
CA PRO A 523 -21.06 -13.18 34.02
C PRO A 523 -21.77 -11.82 33.97
N LEU A 524 -21.24 -10.80 34.67
CA LEU A 524 -21.74 -9.42 34.67
C LEU A 524 -21.70 -8.76 33.28
N GLN A 525 -20.88 -9.27 32.36
CA GLN A 525 -20.81 -8.80 30.98
C GLN A 525 -22.02 -9.24 30.13
N TRP A 526 -22.88 -10.10 30.66
CA TRP A 526 -24.24 -10.32 30.14
C TRP A 526 -25.17 -9.15 30.52
N ASN A 527 -24.79 -7.94 30.09
CA ASN A 527 -25.46 -6.68 30.40
C ASN A 527 -26.55 -6.33 29.36
N LYS A 528 -27.34 -5.25 29.59
CA LYS A 528 -28.39 -4.78 28.66
C LYS A 528 -27.88 -4.63 27.23
N SER A 529 -26.67 -4.10 27.04
CA SER A 529 -26.12 -3.86 25.71
C SER A 529 -25.87 -5.16 24.95
N VAL A 530 -25.19 -6.12 25.58
CA VAL A 530 -24.91 -7.44 24.98
C VAL A 530 -26.20 -8.22 24.73
N LYS A 531 -27.18 -8.16 25.65
CA LYS A 531 -28.48 -8.83 25.49
C LYS A 531 -29.24 -8.40 24.23
N CYS A 532 -29.41 -7.09 24.03
CA CYS A 532 -30.10 -6.56 22.85
C CYS A 532 -29.40 -6.98 21.53
N GLU A 533 -28.07 -6.97 21.51
CA GLU A 533 -27.29 -7.25 20.30
C GLU A 533 -27.21 -8.75 19.99
N MET A 534 -27.12 -9.60 21.03
CA MET A 534 -27.26 -11.06 20.90
C MET A 534 -28.67 -11.49 20.45
N ALA A 535 -29.73 -10.79 20.88
CA ALA A 535 -31.08 -11.05 20.40
C ALA A 535 -31.24 -10.69 18.92
N ALA A 536 -30.72 -9.53 18.50
CA ALA A 536 -30.70 -9.11 17.10
C ALA A 536 -29.91 -10.09 16.21
N LEU A 537 -28.70 -10.48 16.65
CA LEU A 537 -27.86 -11.46 15.96
C LEU A 537 -28.50 -12.86 15.88
N HIS A 538 -29.15 -13.33 16.95
CA HIS A 538 -29.89 -14.59 16.90
C HIS A 538 -31.02 -14.52 15.88
N LYS A 539 -31.77 -13.39 15.83
CA LYS A 539 -32.86 -13.19 14.88
C LYS A 539 -32.38 -13.13 13.43
N SER A 540 -31.30 -12.41 13.13
CA SER A 540 -30.78 -12.31 11.75
C SER A 540 -30.20 -13.62 11.22
N LEU A 541 -29.86 -14.57 12.09
CA LEU A 541 -29.32 -15.88 11.72
C LEU A 541 -30.40 -16.96 11.53
N LEU A 542 -31.67 -16.71 11.84
CA LEU A 542 -32.72 -17.74 11.82
C LEU A 542 -32.81 -18.45 10.46
N ASP A 543 -32.96 -17.67 9.40
CA ASP A 543 -33.28 -18.16 8.05
C ASP A 543 -32.07 -18.68 7.26
N VAL A 544 -30.85 -18.60 7.83
CA VAL A 544 -29.63 -19.00 7.11
C VAL A 544 -29.46 -20.52 7.07
N SER A 545 -29.42 -21.09 5.87
CA SER A 545 -29.25 -22.53 5.61
C SER A 545 -27.96 -22.87 4.85
N GLU A 546 -27.54 -22.03 3.90
CA GLU A 546 -26.56 -22.41 2.87
C GLU A 546 -25.10 -22.11 3.25
N SER A 547 -24.86 -21.00 3.96
CA SER A 547 -23.51 -20.55 4.33
C SER A 547 -23.00 -21.27 5.58
N LEU A 548 -22.06 -22.21 5.40
CA LEU A 548 -21.48 -23.01 6.49
C LEU A 548 -20.89 -22.17 7.66
N PRO A 549 -20.18 -21.03 7.43
CA PRO A 549 -19.76 -20.13 8.51
C PRO A 549 -20.92 -19.54 9.32
N LEU A 550 -22.01 -19.14 8.67
CA LEU A 550 -23.19 -18.58 9.33
C LEU A 550 -23.98 -19.67 10.08
N VAL A 551 -24.09 -20.89 9.54
CA VAL A 551 -24.69 -22.04 10.21
C VAL A 551 -23.91 -22.41 11.48
N TYR A 552 -22.57 -22.35 11.44
CA TYR A 552 -21.73 -22.52 12.64
C TYR A 552 -21.97 -21.38 13.65
N LEU A 553 -21.99 -20.12 13.20
CA LEU A 553 -22.25 -18.96 14.06
C LEU A 553 -23.61 -19.08 14.76
N ARG A 554 -24.68 -19.44 14.05
CA ARG A 554 -26.01 -19.71 14.60
C ARG A 554 -25.97 -20.76 15.69
N GLY A 555 -25.24 -21.86 15.47
CA GLY A 555 -25.06 -22.93 16.44
C GLY A 555 -24.41 -22.46 17.75
N GLU A 556 -23.34 -21.67 17.68
CA GLU A 556 -22.66 -21.16 18.88
C GLU A 556 -23.44 -20.03 19.57
N VAL A 557 -24.07 -19.13 18.81
CA VAL A 557 -24.96 -18.08 19.36
C VAL A 557 -26.11 -18.72 20.15
N LYS A 558 -26.77 -19.75 19.59
CA LYS A 558 -27.83 -20.51 20.26
C LYS A 558 -27.31 -21.13 21.56
N LYS A 559 -26.19 -21.86 21.54
CA LYS A 559 -25.57 -22.45 22.75
C LYS A 559 -25.22 -21.43 23.83
N ILE A 560 -24.86 -20.20 23.46
CA ILE A 560 -24.56 -19.11 24.41
C ILE A 560 -25.86 -18.60 25.05
N VAL A 561 -26.92 -18.39 24.26
CA VAL A 561 -28.24 -17.93 24.75
C VAL A 561 -28.90 -18.99 25.65
N GLU A 562 -28.84 -20.26 25.28
CA GLU A 562 -29.32 -21.39 26.09
C GLU A 562 -28.64 -21.43 27.47
N ARG A 563 -27.30 -21.32 27.51
CA ARG A 563 -26.51 -21.21 28.75
C ARG A 563 -26.79 -19.96 29.61
N LYS A 564 -27.61 -19.01 29.11
CA LYS A 564 -28.06 -17.83 29.86
C LYS A 564 -29.56 -17.82 30.15
N GLY A 565 -30.24 -18.95 29.97
CA GLY A 565 -31.66 -19.15 30.30
C GLY A 565 -32.62 -19.14 29.11
N GLY A 566 -32.11 -19.26 27.88
CA GLY A 566 -32.91 -19.47 26.67
C GLY A 566 -33.44 -18.19 26.01
N LEU A 567 -33.90 -18.35 24.76
CA LEU A 567 -34.28 -17.24 23.89
C LEU A 567 -35.47 -16.44 24.43
N ALA A 568 -36.56 -17.10 24.83
CA ALA A 568 -37.75 -16.43 25.34
C ALA A 568 -37.47 -15.56 26.58
N ARG A 569 -36.51 -15.96 27.43
CA ARG A 569 -36.03 -15.14 28.54
C ARG A 569 -35.26 -13.92 28.04
N LEU A 570 -34.33 -14.12 27.09
CA LEU A 570 -33.56 -13.03 26.50
C LEU A 570 -34.46 -11.98 25.82
N GLU A 571 -35.43 -12.44 25.03
CA GLU A 571 -36.41 -11.58 24.36
C GLU A 571 -37.33 -10.86 25.36
N GLY A 572 -37.78 -11.53 26.41
CA GLY A 572 -38.56 -10.90 27.50
C GLY A 572 -37.76 -9.84 28.27
N GLU A 573 -36.48 -10.12 28.57
CA GLU A 573 -35.58 -9.13 29.18
C GLU A 573 -35.32 -7.94 28.24
N VAL A 574 -35.12 -8.18 26.93
CA VAL A 574 -34.94 -7.12 25.93
C VAL A 574 -36.21 -6.27 25.77
N ALA A 575 -37.39 -6.89 25.61
CA ALA A 575 -38.66 -6.17 25.51
C ALA A 575 -39.03 -5.38 26.78
N SER A 576 -38.48 -5.76 27.95
CA SER A 576 -38.60 -4.95 29.18
C SER A 576 -37.82 -3.63 29.10
N PHE A 577 -36.76 -3.58 28.29
CA PHE A 577 -35.84 -2.44 28.22
C PHE A 577 -36.33 -1.29 27.34
N ASP A 578 -37.28 -1.53 26.44
CA ASP A 578 -37.88 -0.54 25.54
C ASP A 578 -39.16 0.10 26.12
N ARG A 579 -39.68 -0.48 27.21
CA ARG A 579 -40.74 0.13 28.01
C ARG A 579 -40.19 1.34 28.77
N LYS A 580 -40.24 2.51 28.12
CA LYS A 580 -40.03 3.81 28.78
C LYS A 580 -40.83 3.87 30.09
N PRO A 581 -40.27 4.37 31.21
CA PRO A 581 -41.04 4.57 32.43
C PRO A 581 -42.21 5.52 32.10
N GLY A 582 -43.42 5.00 32.24
CA GLY A 582 -44.63 5.67 31.74
C GLY A 582 -44.90 6.99 32.45
N GLN A 583 -45.56 7.91 31.74
CA GLN A 583 -46.15 9.11 32.34
C GLN A 583 -46.96 8.70 33.57
N GLN A 584 -46.63 9.27 34.75
CA GLN A 584 -47.53 9.16 35.89
C GLN A 584 -48.87 9.80 35.51
N ARG A 585 -49.92 8.98 35.39
CA ARG A 585 -51.30 9.45 35.28
C ARG A 585 -51.65 10.23 36.53
N LYS A 586 -51.48 11.57 36.50
CA LYS A 586 -52.15 12.46 37.43
C LYS A 586 -53.65 12.15 37.36
N ARG A 587 -54.19 11.56 38.43
CA ARG A 587 -55.64 11.51 38.63
C ARG A 587 -56.12 12.95 38.66
N LYS A 588 -57.18 13.27 37.91
CA LYS A 588 -57.87 14.56 38.08
C LYS A 588 -58.42 14.63 39.51
N GLY A 589 -58.13 15.71 40.21
CA GLY A 589 -59.03 16.28 41.21
C GLY A 589 -59.67 17.50 40.56
N ASP A 590 -60.98 17.67 40.75
CA ASP A 590 -61.72 18.83 40.24
C ASP A 590 -61.72 20.00 41.23
N GLY A 591 -62.00 21.18 40.69
CA GLY A 591 -62.11 22.44 41.42
C GLY A 591 -60.88 23.35 41.26
N SER A 592 -60.95 24.65 40.98
CA SER A 592 -61.96 25.57 40.39
C SER A 592 -61.43 26.98 40.69
N ARG A 593 -61.39 27.90 39.70
CA ARG A 593 -61.47 29.39 39.77
C ARG A 593 -60.85 30.12 41.00
N ASP A 594 -59.97 31.12 40.86
CA ASP A 594 -60.16 32.41 40.16
C ASP A 594 -58.79 33.15 39.99
N LYS A 595 -58.46 33.77 38.83
CA LYS A 595 -58.51 35.21 38.43
C LYS A 595 -57.37 36.19 38.87
N LEU A 596 -56.57 36.58 37.85
CA LEU A 596 -56.17 37.97 37.50
C LEU A 596 -55.13 38.71 38.44
N PRO A 597 -54.63 39.94 38.14
CA PRO A 597 -53.40 40.10 37.31
C PRO A 597 -52.41 41.25 37.69
N GLY A 598 -51.31 41.41 36.94
CA GLY A 598 -50.46 42.62 36.85
C GLY A 598 -48.94 42.36 37.03
N GLY A 599 -48.00 43.15 36.46
CA GLY A 599 -48.13 44.21 35.43
C GLY A 599 -46.82 44.98 35.11
N LEU A 600 -46.66 45.35 33.82
CA LEU A 600 -46.02 46.56 33.24
C LEU A 600 -44.47 46.80 33.19
N LEU A 601 -44.02 47.08 31.94
CA LEU A 601 -43.05 48.10 31.45
C LEU A 601 -41.51 47.97 31.65
N GLY A 602 -40.74 48.23 30.56
CA GLY A 602 -39.32 48.64 30.58
C GLY A 602 -38.47 48.29 29.33
N GLU A 603 -38.23 49.26 28.43
CA GLU A 603 -37.20 49.24 27.35
C GLU A 603 -36.38 50.58 27.38
N PRO A 604 -35.53 50.96 26.39
CA PRO A 604 -34.15 50.47 26.16
C PRO A 604 -33.09 51.59 26.00
N ALA A 605 -31.78 51.29 26.04
CA ALA A 605 -30.71 52.19 25.52
C ALA A 605 -29.34 51.50 25.34
N ALA A 606 -28.35 52.24 24.80
CA ALA A 606 -27.37 51.78 23.82
C ALA A 606 -26.02 52.55 23.82
N LYS A 607 -25.03 52.08 23.02
CA LYS A 607 -23.71 52.70 22.68
C LYS A 607 -22.68 52.73 23.85
N MET A 608 -21.34 52.91 23.69
CA MET A 608 -20.45 53.15 22.52
C MET A 608 -18.94 52.83 22.79
N ASN A 609 -18.15 52.72 21.71
CA ASN A 609 -16.71 53.08 21.55
C ASN A 609 -15.51 52.19 22.00
N SER A 610 -14.44 52.31 21.19
CA SER A 610 -13.06 51.76 21.24
C SER A 610 -12.01 52.90 21.17
N PRO A 611 -10.70 52.67 21.37
CA PRO A 611 -9.68 52.57 20.27
C PRO A 611 -8.65 51.41 20.48
N SER A 612 -7.90 50.80 19.53
CA SER A 612 -6.86 51.24 18.55
C SER A 612 -5.59 51.85 19.19
N VAL A 613 -4.33 51.66 18.73
CA VAL A 613 -3.71 51.75 17.37
C VAL A 613 -2.46 50.82 17.21
N ILE A 614 -1.88 50.72 16.00
CA ILE A 614 -0.63 50.03 15.59
C ILE A 614 0.61 51.00 15.74
N PRO A 615 1.78 51.06 15.00
CA PRO A 615 2.27 50.34 13.79
C PRO A 615 3.80 49.91 13.73
N GLN A 616 4.14 48.94 12.87
CA GLN A 616 5.11 49.03 11.72
C GLN A 616 6.60 48.61 11.86
N SER A 617 7.27 48.54 10.70
CA SER A 617 8.56 47.87 10.40
C SER A 617 9.52 48.78 9.61
N VAL A 618 10.85 48.66 9.81
CA VAL A 618 11.89 49.31 8.99
C VAL A 618 13.11 48.37 8.82
N SER A 619 13.85 48.52 7.71
CA SER A 619 15.04 47.75 7.29
C SER A 619 16.37 48.52 7.44
N THR A 620 17.49 47.82 7.60
CA THR A 620 18.86 48.37 7.44
C THR A 620 19.85 47.35 6.84
N GLN A 621 20.98 47.85 6.30
CA GLN A 621 22.07 47.09 5.69
C GLN A 621 23.41 47.35 6.40
N SER A 622 24.27 46.33 6.50
CA SER A 622 25.75 46.41 6.60
C SER A 622 26.31 44.99 6.34
N SER A 623 27.34 44.70 5.53
CA SER A 623 28.63 45.31 5.17
C SER A 623 29.76 45.06 6.20
N GLY A 624 30.74 44.20 5.89
CA GLY A 624 31.97 44.09 6.69
C GLY A 624 32.83 42.82 6.51
N HIS A 625 33.83 42.90 5.64
CA HIS A 625 35.16 42.23 5.68
C HIS A 625 35.36 40.77 6.14
N SER A 626 35.85 39.96 5.20
CA SER A 626 36.95 39.00 5.43
C SER A 626 38.32 39.65 5.19
N PRO A 627 39.41 39.10 5.75
CA PRO A 627 40.60 38.91 4.91
C PRO A 627 41.34 37.56 5.10
N GLN A 628 41.72 36.97 3.96
CA GLN A 628 43.02 36.33 3.67
C GLN A 628 43.74 35.49 4.73
N GLN A 629 44.04 34.23 4.40
CA GLN A 629 45.38 33.86 3.88
C GLN A 629 45.42 32.46 3.24
N GLU A 630 46.21 32.32 2.18
CA GLU A 630 46.56 31.04 1.53
C GLU A 630 47.93 30.55 2.06
N THR A 631 48.21 29.23 2.05
CA THR A 631 49.49 28.71 1.52
C THR A 631 49.59 27.16 1.43
N LEU A 632 50.44 26.72 0.48
CA LEU A 632 51.29 25.50 0.50
C LEU A 632 50.70 24.08 0.41
N LEU A 633 50.39 23.68 -0.84
CA LEU A 633 51.07 22.61 -1.60
C LEU A 633 51.51 21.29 -0.92
N ASN A 634 50.92 20.19 -1.43
CA ASN A 634 51.58 18.97 -1.96
C ASN A 634 52.90 18.43 -1.33
N MET A 635 52.91 17.14 -0.94
CA MET A 635 53.63 16.12 -1.73
C MET A 635 53.35 14.63 -1.40
N ASN A 636 53.70 13.80 -2.40
CA ASN A 636 54.11 12.38 -2.35
C ASN A 636 53.11 11.22 -2.17
N ARG A 637 52.98 10.52 -3.31
CA ARG A 637 52.60 9.12 -3.54
C ARG A 637 53.30 8.12 -2.59
N GLY A 638 52.62 7.01 -2.28
CA GLY A 638 53.22 5.78 -1.75
C GLY A 638 52.39 4.55 -2.16
N LEU A 639 53.04 3.46 -2.60
CA LEU A 639 52.37 2.25 -3.08
C LEU A 639 51.63 1.49 -1.97
N HIS A 640 50.54 0.78 -2.32
CA HIS A 640 50.44 -0.69 -2.21
C HIS A 640 49.08 -1.19 -2.71
N SER A 641 49.05 -2.34 -3.39
CA SER A 641 47.82 -3.08 -3.73
C SER A 641 47.84 -4.46 -3.08
N PRO A 642 46.69 -4.94 -2.58
CA PRO A 642 46.45 -6.38 -2.56
C PRO A 642 45.04 -6.80 -3.02
N MET A 643 45.03 -7.75 -3.96
CA MET A 643 44.05 -8.85 -4.14
C MET A 643 42.55 -8.58 -4.38
N ARG A 644 41.96 -9.46 -5.21
CA ARG A 644 40.53 -9.55 -5.48
C ARG A 644 39.76 -10.14 -4.30
N VAL A 645 38.54 -9.64 -4.08
CA VAL A 645 37.46 -10.21 -3.25
C VAL A 645 36.21 -10.32 -4.15
N PRO A 646 35.27 -11.27 -3.95
CA PRO A 646 34.23 -11.55 -4.95
C PRO A 646 33.30 -10.37 -5.28
N SER A 647 32.83 -10.32 -6.53
CA SER A 647 31.96 -9.27 -7.05
C SER A 647 30.55 -9.35 -6.44
N SER A 648 30.31 -8.61 -5.36
CA SER A 648 28.96 -8.18 -5.02
C SER A 648 28.52 -7.10 -6.01
N SER A 649 27.75 -7.48 -7.03
CA SER A 649 27.10 -6.53 -7.93
C SER A 649 26.23 -5.57 -7.12
N PRO A 650 26.49 -4.24 -7.17
CA PRO A 650 25.62 -3.29 -6.52
C PRO A 650 24.31 -3.20 -7.30
N ILE A 651 23.21 -2.96 -6.59
CA ILE A 651 22.06 -2.26 -7.18
C ILE A 651 22.61 -0.92 -7.70
N ALA A 652 22.15 -0.45 -8.87
CA ALA A 652 22.76 0.66 -9.60
C ALA A 652 23.20 1.82 -8.68
N ASP A 653 24.45 2.28 -8.87
CA ASP A 653 25.20 3.19 -7.99
C ASP A 653 24.29 4.08 -7.12
N PRO A 654 24.35 3.99 -5.77
CA PRO A 654 23.45 4.72 -4.88
C PRO A 654 23.49 6.24 -5.12
N ASN A 655 24.54 6.76 -5.75
CA ASN A 655 24.64 8.16 -6.12
C ASN A 655 23.89 8.50 -7.42
N ARG A 656 23.25 7.58 -8.17
CA ARG A 656 22.81 7.82 -9.56
C ARG A 656 21.92 9.06 -9.75
N LEU A 657 20.95 9.31 -8.86
CA LEU A 657 20.11 10.52 -8.91
C LEU A 657 20.91 11.78 -8.53
N LEU A 658 21.74 11.71 -7.49
CA LEU A 658 22.64 12.79 -7.09
C LEU A 658 23.66 13.14 -8.20
N LEU A 659 24.23 12.14 -8.88
CA LEU A 659 25.12 12.30 -10.02
C LEU A 659 24.38 12.95 -11.19
N GLN A 660 23.17 12.50 -11.50
CA GLN A 660 22.34 13.08 -12.56
C GLN A 660 22.01 14.56 -12.26
N MET A 661 21.69 14.90 -11.00
CA MET A 661 21.47 16.28 -10.57
C MET A 661 22.74 17.14 -10.59
N LEU A 662 23.88 16.62 -10.13
CA LEU A 662 25.17 17.33 -10.20
C LEU A 662 25.61 17.58 -11.65
N LEU A 663 25.37 16.61 -12.55
CA LEU A 663 25.62 16.76 -13.99
C LEU A 663 24.67 17.78 -14.63
N GLN A 664 23.38 17.79 -14.27
CA GLN A 664 22.43 18.80 -14.72
C GLN A 664 22.80 20.21 -14.21
N GLN A 665 23.11 20.36 -12.92
CA GLN A 665 23.56 21.63 -12.35
C GLN A 665 24.83 22.14 -13.03
N ALA A 666 25.83 21.26 -13.24
CA ALA A 666 27.04 21.60 -13.99
C ALA A 666 26.77 22.01 -15.45
N ALA A 667 25.79 21.39 -16.11
CA ALA A 667 25.37 21.75 -17.47
C ALA A 667 24.61 23.09 -17.54
N THR A 668 23.96 23.53 -16.45
CA THR A 668 23.23 24.82 -16.39
C THR A 668 24.10 26.04 -16.07
N GLN A 669 25.35 25.86 -15.63
CA GLN A 669 26.24 26.97 -15.29
C GLN A 669 27.14 27.37 -16.48
N SER A 670 27.15 28.66 -16.82
CA SER A 670 27.93 29.19 -17.94
C SER A 670 29.45 29.14 -17.68
N PRO A 671 30.31 29.07 -18.71
CA PRO A 671 31.71 28.62 -18.57
C PRO A 671 32.69 29.57 -17.86
N SER A 672 32.22 30.65 -17.23
CA SER A 672 33.03 31.68 -16.59
C SER A 672 33.16 31.50 -15.07
N HIS A 673 33.88 30.44 -14.63
CA HIS A 673 34.69 30.34 -13.39
C HIS A 673 35.12 28.88 -13.12
N ASN A 674 35.88 28.28 -14.05
CA ASN A 674 36.13 26.84 -14.05
C ASN A 674 37.41 26.39 -13.31
N THR A 675 37.40 26.45 -11.97
CA THR A 675 38.45 25.86 -11.11
C THR A 675 37.91 24.76 -10.20
N ASN A 676 36.74 24.95 -9.58
CA ASN A 676 36.21 24.00 -8.58
C ASN A 676 35.66 22.69 -9.19
N ALA A 677 35.09 22.73 -10.39
CA ALA A 677 34.54 21.53 -11.05
C ALA A 677 35.63 20.47 -11.34
N ASN A 678 36.83 20.92 -11.71
CA ASN A 678 37.99 20.06 -11.96
C ASN A 678 38.51 19.38 -10.69
N ALA A 679 38.24 19.90 -9.50
CA ALA A 679 38.62 19.26 -8.24
C ALA A 679 37.74 18.02 -7.96
N PHE A 680 36.42 18.16 -8.13
CA PHE A 680 35.48 17.04 -7.96
C PHE A 680 35.66 15.95 -9.02
N ALA A 681 35.82 16.32 -10.30
CA ALA A 681 36.01 15.35 -11.39
C ALA A 681 37.26 14.46 -11.18
N ASN A 682 38.34 15.00 -10.62
CA ASN A 682 39.58 14.25 -10.33
C ASN A 682 39.53 13.39 -9.06
N LEU A 683 38.49 13.53 -8.22
CA LEU A 683 38.27 12.72 -7.03
C LEU A 683 37.53 11.40 -7.35
N PHE A 684 36.71 11.39 -8.40
CA PHE A 684 35.93 10.22 -8.82
C PHE A 684 36.58 9.38 -9.94
N SER A 685 37.58 9.90 -10.66
CA SER A 685 38.30 9.16 -11.73
C SER A 685 39.31 8.11 -11.25
N LYS A 686 39.25 7.70 -9.97
CA LYS A 686 40.24 6.85 -9.27
C LYS A 686 39.64 5.81 -8.31
N LYS A 687 38.41 5.37 -8.55
CA LYS A 687 37.81 4.18 -7.93
C LYS A 687 37.36 3.21 -9.01
#